data_AF-A0A1S1MYN1-F1
#
_entry.id   AF-A0A1S1MYN1-F1
#
_cell.length_a   1.000
_cell.length_b   1.000
_cell.length_c   1.000
_cell.angle_alpha   90.00
_cell.angle_beta   90.00
_cell.angle_gamma   90.00
#
_symmetry.space_group_name_H-M   'P 1'
#
loop_
_entity.id
_entity.type
_entity.pdbx_description
1 polymer ?
#
loop_
_entity_poly.entity_id
_entity_poly.type
_entity_poly.pdbx_seq_one_letter_code
_entity_poly.pdbx_strand_id
1 'polypeptide(L)'
;MIFRWLKWLFVVVCGLLLSLYIARQPLSTKLANHYLQPYNLQLSCLDWSFGSWRAIHIESLCLTAETFAVNLRDINATRSDVYISQLDARLKQTQQSQQPMRFTPLALPLPNRPLLHIEHISIEGAPWGGQINASLTERKANHFSLLGDVIADVHVQPSEVQANVDLQSPLLQGLLPDFVTSFTGDADVVFQGEHATVSVAPKLAANIPNQGCQLPLQSTGTIQLNVALNSQKVITDASGLTTTFTPQECDTLLPKNYREQLEVLVGEPWTLALSTPINFQDGRIETQEVLLRTNAQSSVLVLQKLQAQIQDKQFKSELTFAHNTKLLGEASLDGTLRYQNSELYIDSQLMYQSEHLPFVAFEHQNSQLEGSVKLVMGPAVRTLSLVAKGGIESASVSGVEISSGQLDIEGALGFTDTLSGEARAKITAPALKFTDGHSKHNRLEVNAKLSADQQLTLDSELNVDKVTHTDKQLSGLTSKFTVSSDLTHGEIFSALSGQTRLAQLQLPKLAINDIHIDSKVQQSRGGAFEHYIQAAGMEGVLKHQYSPQAHPYQLVVSAKPVTKLQPILAQLIPQLQLSEGNVSIVANGDLNLQTGDFKAQFDAVSALYDTHYIDDINTQISGQFSSGKINIADSKVTVGQVRSGVVLTNVSAQLQVEDNLAQLHDLTAQVFDGQVHLALLKLSSAPQQLQLKAQALDLALLAQAGRDAGVELSGRVSGIFPVRIENGTVSIEQGKLFNAGVGNLKVAQNASIEALKTQQPSLESVIGVLDDLTIDTLSSDVVLTSDGWLTLGVQIVGENKAQAQPVNFNYTHQENIFTLFRALRLSDEITQKVEDALTKQEQSP
;
A
#
# COMPACT_ATOMS: atom_id res chain seq x y z
N MET A 1 -109.51 -71.69 27.50
CA MET A 1 -108.76 -71.01 28.59
C MET A 1 -107.35 -70.57 28.17
N ILE A 2 -106.61 -71.37 27.39
CA ILE A 2 -105.22 -71.10 26.95
C ILE A 2 -105.04 -69.77 26.17
N PHE A 3 -106.01 -69.39 25.33
CA PHE A 3 -105.94 -68.14 24.54
C PHE A 3 -106.04 -66.83 25.37
N ARG A 4 -106.62 -66.86 26.59
CA ARG A 4 -106.66 -65.69 27.51
C ARG A 4 -105.34 -65.53 28.27
N TRP A 5 -104.71 -66.63 28.63
CA TRP A 5 -103.38 -66.63 29.26
C TRP A 5 -102.29 -66.18 28.29
N LEU A 6 -102.33 -66.59 27.02
CA LEU A 6 -101.38 -66.12 26.01
C LEU A 6 -101.48 -64.60 25.76
N LYS A 7 -102.69 -64.01 25.81
CA LYS A 7 -102.91 -62.57 25.68
C LYS A 7 -102.38 -61.78 26.88
N TRP A 8 -102.62 -62.25 28.10
CA TRP A 8 -102.06 -61.63 29.31
C TRP A 8 -100.55 -61.81 29.41
N LEU A 9 -100.01 -62.96 29.01
CA LEU A 9 -98.57 -63.19 28.89
C LEU A 9 -97.96 -62.25 27.84
N PHE A 10 -98.61 -62.09 26.68
CA PHE A 10 -98.16 -61.14 25.65
C PHE A 10 -98.23 -59.68 26.15
N VAL A 11 -99.27 -59.27 26.88
CA VAL A 11 -99.39 -57.93 27.46
C VAL A 11 -98.38 -57.69 28.57
N VAL A 12 -98.12 -58.68 29.44
CA VAL A 12 -97.10 -58.60 30.49
C VAL A 12 -95.70 -58.60 29.88
N VAL A 13 -95.42 -59.46 28.90
CA VAL A 13 -94.13 -59.49 28.19
C VAL A 13 -93.93 -58.23 27.36
N CYS A 14 -94.93 -57.74 26.62
CA CYS A 14 -94.86 -56.47 25.93
C CYS A 14 -94.75 -55.28 26.89
N GLY A 15 -95.45 -55.29 28.03
CA GLY A 15 -95.33 -54.27 29.06
C GLY A 15 -93.97 -54.26 29.76
N LEU A 16 -93.39 -55.45 29.98
CA LEU A 16 -92.06 -55.64 30.55
C LEU A 16 -90.98 -55.24 29.52
N LEU A 17 -91.12 -55.65 28.26
CA LEU A 17 -90.27 -55.20 27.15
C LEU A 17 -90.38 -53.69 26.92
N LEU A 18 -91.57 -53.10 27.03
CA LEU A 18 -91.78 -51.65 26.94
C LEU A 18 -91.15 -50.94 28.15
N SER A 19 -91.27 -51.48 29.36
CA SER A 19 -90.62 -50.93 30.55
C SER A 19 -89.10 -51.02 30.50
N LEU A 20 -88.56 -52.14 30.00
CA LEU A 20 -87.13 -52.34 29.74
C LEU A 20 -86.64 -51.43 28.61
N TYR A 21 -87.47 -51.19 27.60
CA TYR A 21 -87.16 -50.28 26.52
C TYR A 21 -87.21 -48.81 26.97
N ILE A 22 -88.13 -48.43 27.86
CA ILE A 22 -88.16 -47.08 28.47
C ILE A 22 -86.96 -46.90 29.40
N ALA A 23 -86.65 -47.89 30.24
CA ALA A 23 -85.50 -47.89 31.13
C ALA A 23 -84.17 -48.27 30.44
N ARG A 24 -84.15 -48.37 29.11
CA ARG A 24 -83.00 -48.90 28.36
C ARG A 24 -81.73 -48.08 28.62
N GLN A 25 -81.85 -46.75 28.57
CA GLN A 25 -80.73 -45.82 28.72
C GLN A 25 -80.05 -45.91 30.10
N PRO A 26 -80.77 -45.79 31.26
CA PRO A 26 -80.13 -45.90 32.57
C PRO A 26 -79.60 -47.31 32.86
N LEU A 27 -80.22 -48.37 32.33
CA LEU A 27 -79.71 -49.73 32.48
C LEU A 27 -78.44 -49.97 31.66
N SER A 28 -78.41 -49.52 30.40
CA SER A 28 -77.25 -49.67 29.52
C SER A 28 -76.07 -48.84 29.98
N THR A 29 -76.28 -47.61 30.46
CA THR A 29 -75.20 -46.76 31.01
C THR A 29 -74.57 -47.38 32.26
N LYS A 30 -75.39 -47.88 33.19
CA LYS A 30 -74.89 -48.53 34.42
C LYS A 30 -74.12 -49.81 34.11
N LEU A 31 -74.60 -50.61 33.16
CA LEU A 31 -73.92 -51.83 32.72
C LEU A 31 -72.59 -51.50 32.00
N ALA A 32 -72.60 -50.54 31.08
CA ALA A 32 -71.40 -50.11 30.37
C ALA A 32 -70.34 -49.57 31.34
N ASN A 33 -70.72 -48.74 32.31
CA ASN A 33 -69.82 -48.22 33.33
C ASN A 33 -69.18 -49.31 34.21
N HIS A 34 -69.87 -50.42 34.46
CA HIS A 34 -69.27 -51.56 35.18
C HIS A 34 -68.10 -52.18 34.41
N TYR A 35 -68.22 -52.32 33.09
CA TYR A 35 -67.16 -52.85 32.23
C TYR A 35 -66.05 -51.83 31.93
N LEU A 36 -66.36 -50.53 31.99
CA LEU A 36 -65.39 -49.45 31.76
C LEU A 36 -64.54 -49.12 32.99
N GLN A 37 -64.96 -49.54 34.20
CA GLN A 37 -64.26 -49.25 35.46
C GLN A 37 -62.77 -49.66 35.48
N PRO A 38 -62.35 -50.85 35.00
CA PRO A 38 -60.93 -51.25 35.01
C PRO A 38 -60.02 -50.36 34.14
N TYR A 39 -60.62 -49.58 33.23
CA TYR A 39 -59.91 -48.72 32.28
C TYR A 39 -59.95 -47.23 32.68
N ASN A 40 -60.46 -46.89 33.88
CA ASN A 40 -60.67 -45.51 34.34
C ASN A 40 -61.51 -44.66 33.37
N LEU A 41 -62.49 -45.28 32.70
CA LEU A 41 -63.42 -44.62 31.80
C LEU A 41 -64.82 -44.56 32.41
N GLN A 42 -65.50 -43.43 32.25
CA GLN A 42 -66.88 -43.24 32.66
C GLN A 42 -67.73 -42.78 31.47
N LEU A 43 -68.79 -43.53 31.18
CA LEU A 43 -69.86 -43.19 30.27
C LEU A 43 -70.88 -42.29 30.97
N SER A 44 -70.88 -41.00 30.62
CA SER A 44 -71.73 -39.96 31.22
C SER A 44 -73.06 -39.77 30.49
N CYS A 45 -73.13 -40.12 29.21
CA CYS A 45 -74.36 -40.14 28.42
C CYS A 45 -74.37 -41.33 27.45
N LEU A 46 -75.54 -41.92 27.20
CA LEU A 46 -75.76 -42.93 26.16
C LEU A 46 -77.25 -42.95 25.79
N ASP A 47 -77.58 -42.43 24.61
CA ASP A 47 -78.91 -42.50 24.03
C ASP A 47 -78.88 -43.39 22.78
N TRP A 48 -79.64 -44.49 22.79
CA TRP A 48 -79.68 -45.44 21.69
C TRP A 48 -81.08 -45.97 21.41
N SER A 49 -81.30 -46.35 20.15
CA SER A 49 -82.50 -47.01 19.63
C SER A 49 -82.12 -48.12 18.64
N PHE A 50 -83.07 -48.99 18.31
CA PHE A 50 -82.89 -49.92 17.21
C PHE A 50 -83.16 -49.21 15.89
N GLY A 51 -82.15 -49.08 15.02
CA GLY A 51 -82.34 -48.55 13.66
C GLY A 51 -82.93 -49.61 12.73
N SER A 52 -82.52 -50.87 12.90
CA SER A 52 -83.13 -52.05 12.30
C SER A 52 -82.90 -53.27 13.20
N TRP A 53 -83.38 -54.46 12.83
CA TRP A 53 -83.12 -55.68 13.61
C TRP A 53 -81.64 -56.12 13.64
N ARG A 54 -80.77 -55.54 12.78
CA ARG A 54 -79.32 -55.80 12.73
C ARG A 54 -78.44 -54.57 13.02
N ALA A 55 -79.04 -53.42 13.33
CA ALA A 55 -78.32 -52.17 13.50
C ALA A 55 -78.81 -51.40 14.74
N ILE A 56 -77.86 -50.92 15.53
CA ILE A 56 -78.10 -50.07 16.70
C ILE A 56 -77.75 -48.64 16.28
N HIS A 57 -78.70 -47.72 16.46
CA HIS A 57 -78.49 -46.30 16.26
C HIS A 57 -78.29 -45.64 17.63
N ILE A 58 -77.23 -44.87 17.82
CA ILE A 58 -76.89 -44.19 19.07
C ILE A 58 -76.86 -42.69 18.75
N GLU A 59 -77.83 -41.93 19.26
CA GLU A 59 -77.94 -40.50 19.01
C GLU A 59 -76.78 -39.73 19.66
N SER A 60 -76.42 -40.10 20.89
CA SER A 60 -75.29 -39.49 21.60
C SER A 60 -74.63 -40.45 22.61
N LEU A 61 -73.30 -40.39 22.71
CA LEU A 61 -72.49 -41.18 23.61
C LEU A 61 -71.33 -40.33 24.14
N CYS A 62 -71.25 -40.16 25.47
CA CYS A 62 -70.26 -39.30 26.12
C CYS A 62 -69.33 -40.13 27.01
N LEU A 63 -68.05 -40.20 26.65
CA LEU A 63 -67.00 -40.86 27.42
C LEU A 63 -66.12 -39.82 28.11
N THR A 64 -65.87 -40.00 29.39
CA THR A 64 -64.99 -39.13 30.17
C THR A 64 -63.95 -39.97 30.90
N ALA A 65 -62.69 -39.54 30.79
CA ALA A 65 -61.54 -40.07 31.51
C ALA A 65 -60.90 -38.96 32.36
N GLU A 66 -59.84 -39.31 33.10
CA GLU A 66 -59.01 -38.32 33.80
C GLU A 66 -58.31 -37.36 32.82
N THR A 67 -57.85 -37.88 31.68
CA THR A 67 -57.04 -37.14 30.70
C THR A 67 -57.82 -36.62 29.50
N PHE A 68 -59.08 -37.02 29.30
CA PHE A 68 -59.88 -36.56 28.16
C PHE A 68 -61.39 -36.64 28.40
N ALA A 69 -62.17 -36.00 27.53
CA ALA A 69 -63.61 -36.18 27.38
C ALA A 69 -63.96 -36.27 25.89
N VAL A 70 -64.74 -37.27 25.48
CA VAL A 70 -65.14 -37.54 24.10
C VAL A 70 -66.68 -37.57 24.04
N ASN A 71 -67.25 -36.86 23.09
CA ASN A 71 -68.67 -36.87 22.76
C ASN A 71 -68.83 -37.38 21.33
N LEU A 72 -69.53 -38.49 21.17
CA LEU A 72 -69.89 -39.07 19.87
C LEU A 72 -71.36 -38.79 19.60
N ARG A 73 -71.69 -38.40 18.38
CA ARG A 73 -73.08 -38.17 17.95
C ARG A 73 -73.37 -38.93 16.67
N ASP A 74 -74.62 -39.40 16.59
CA ASP A 74 -75.17 -40.13 15.45
C ASP A 74 -74.27 -41.30 15.02
N ILE A 75 -74.26 -42.35 15.84
CA ILE A 75 -73.54 -43.59 15.58
C ILE A 75 -74.52 -44.62 15.01
N ASN A 76 -74.17 -45.25 13.90
CA ASN A 76 -74.86 -46.42 13.38
C ASN A 76 -73.94 -47.63 13.44
N ALA A 77 -74.22 -48.55 14.37
CA ALA A 77 -73.40 -49.72 14.65
C ALA A 77 -74.06 -51.01 14.14
N THR A 78 -73.34 -51.75 13.31
CA THR A 78 -73.70 -53.08 12.81
C THR A 78 -72.65 -54.11 13.25
N ARG A 79 -72.81 -55.37 12.84
CA ARG A 79 -71.80 -56.41 13.12
C ARG A 79 -70.49 -56.22 12.35
N SER A 80 -70.53 -55.57 11.18
CA SER A 80 -69.35 -55.39 10.31
C SER A 80 -68.76 -53.99 10.39
N ASP A 81 -69.60 -52.97 10.61
CA ASP A 81 -69.21 -51.56 10.51
C ASP A 81 -69.85 -50.71 11.62
N VAL A 82 -69.12 -49.70 12.09
CA VAL A 82 -69.57 -48.64 12.99
C VAL A 82 -69.31 -47.32 12.29
N TYR A 83 -70.37 -46.61 11.93
CA TYR A 83 -70.32 -45.26 11.35
C TYR A 83 -70.63 -44.23 12.44
N ILE A 84 -69.83 -43.18 12.55
CA ILE A 84 -69.98 -42.08 13.51
C ILE A 84 -69.98 -40.77 12.72
N SER A 85 -71.04 -39.96 12.79
CA SER A 85 -71.05 -38.68 12.06
C SER A 85 -70.20 -37.60 12.72
N GLN A 86 -70.18 -37.51 14.06
CA GLN A 86 -69.39 -36.51 14.78
C GLN A 86 -68.72 -37.11 16.03
N LEU A 87 -67.43 -36.84 16.20
CA LEU A 87 -66.64 -37.09 17.40
C LEU A 87 -65.99 -35.78 17.84
N ASP A 88 -66.41 -35.26 19.00
CA ASP A 88 -65.79 -34.10 19.65
C ASP A 88 -64.99 -34.57 20.86
N ALA A 89 -63.67 -34.41 20.85
CA ALA A 89 -62.77 -34.77 21.93
C ALA A 89 -62.11 -33.53 22.54
N ARG A 90 -61.99 -33.52 23.86
CA ARG A 90 -61.29 -32.50 24.64
C ARG A 90 -60.24 -33.17 25.51
N LEU A 91 -58.98 -32.77 25.35
CA LEU A 91 -57.88 -33.24 26.19
C LEU A 91 -57.82 -32.38 27.46
N LYS A 92 -57.80 -33.04 28.63
CA LYS A 92 -57.67 -32.37 29.94
C LYS A 92 -56.20 -32.25 30.28
N GLN A 93 -55.77 -31.06 30.67
CA GLN A 93 -54.39 -30.83 31.13
C GLN A 93 -54.20 -31.44 32.52
N THR A 94 -53.43 -32.51 32.63
CA THR A 94 -53.08 -33.11 33.92
C THR A 94 -52.08 -32.19 34.64
N GLN A 95 -52.35 -31.83 35.90
CA GLN A 95 -51.35 -31.15 36.74
C GLN A 95 -50.11 -32.04 36.84
N GLN A 96 -48.93 -31.49 36.54
CA GLN A 96 -47.62 -32.17 36.49
C GLN A 96 -47.45 -33.17 37.64
N SER A 97 -47.47 -34.46 37.33
CA SER A 97 -46.90 -35.49 38.20
C SER A 97 -45.39 -35.27 38.28
N GLN A 98 -44.85 -35.11 39.49
CA GLN A 98 -43.42 -34.85 39.76
C GLN A 98 -42.47 -36.01 39.38
N GLN A 99 -42.97 -37.11 38.79
CA GLN A 99 -42.15 -38.19 38.28
C GLN A 99 -42.08 -38.14 36.74
N PRO A 100 -40.88 -38.25 36.14
CA PRO A 100 -40.74 -38.29 34.69
C PRO A 100 -41.49 -39.50 34.13
N MET A 101 -42.35 -39.26 33.14
CA MET A 101 -43.08 -40.30 32.43
C MET A 101 -42.06 -41.26 31.80
N ARG A 102 -42.09 -42.53 32.22
CA ARG A 102 -41.22 -43.58 31.68
C ARG A 102 -41.99 -44.38 30.64
N PHE A 103 -41.49 -44.35 29.41
CA PHE A 103 -42.03 -45.10 28.29
C PHE A 103 -41.62 -46.58 28.39
N THR A 104 -42.52 -47.48 28.02
CA THR A 104 -42.32 -48.94 28.01
C THR A 104 -42.63 -49.51 26.61
N PRO A 105 -42.10 -50.69 26.25
CA PRO A 105 -42.46 -51.37 25.01
C PRO A 105 -43.97 -51.52 24.81
N LEU A 106 -44.42 -51.36 23.58
CA LEU A 106 -45.84 -51.38 23.23
C LEU A 106 -46.40 -52.82 23.29
N ALA A 107 -47.58 -52.97 23.91
CA ALA A 107 -48.30 -54.24 24.01
C ALA A 107 -49.82 -54.00 23.86
N LEU A 108 -50.28 -53.81 22.63
CA LEU A 108 -51.68 -53.47 22.33
C LEU A 108 -52.57 -54.72 22.19
N PRO A 109 -53.70 -54.81 22.91
CA PRO A 109 -54.69 -55.84 22.67
C PRO A 109 -55.52 -55.51 21.41
N LEU A 110 -55.45 -56.35 20.38
CA LEU A 110 -56.18 -56.16 19.11
C LEU A 110 -57.32 -57.20 18.95
N PRO A 111 -58.53 -56.93 19.50
CA PRO A 111 -59.67 -57.85 19.39
C PRO A 111 -60.31 -57.81 17.99
N ASN A 112 -61.05 -58.86 17.64
CA ASN A 112 -61.89 -58.87 16.44
C ASN A 112 -63.13 -57.98 16.65
N ARG A 113 -63.32 -56.95 15.82
CA ARG A 113 -64.35 -55.92 15.97
C ARG A 113 -64.84 -55.40 14.60
N PRO A 114 -66.02 -54.74 14.52
CA PRO A 114 -66.43 -54.05 13.30
C PRO A 114 -65.44 -52.95 12.89
N LEU A 115 -65.41 -52.64 11.59
CA LEU A 115 -64.65 -51.54 10.99
C LEU A 115 -65.22 -50.19 11.43
N LEU A 116 -64.36 -49.22 11.68
CA LEU A 116 -64.72 -47.91 12.20
C LEU A 116 -64.62 -46.84 11.12
N HIS A 117 -65.68 -46.04 10.98
CA HIS A 117 -65.74 -44.87 10.10
C HIS A 117 -66.24 -43.67 10.89
N ILE A 118 -65.53 -42.55 10.84
CA ILE A 118 -65.87 -41.31 11.53
C ILE A 118 -65.81 -40.17 10.53
N GLU A 119 -66.94 -39.53 10.25
CA GLU A 119 -67.04 -38.47 9.24
C GLU A 119 -66.36 -37.19 9.70
N HIS A 120 -66.59 -36.76 10.94
CA HIS A 120 -65.99 -35.56 11.52
C HIS A 120 -65.43 -35.85 12.92
N ILE A 121 -64.14 -35.58 13.08
CA ILE A 121 -63.38 -35.61 14.33
C ILE A 121 -62.97 -34.18 14.62
N SER A 122 -63.23 -33.71 15.83
CA SER A 122 -62.74 -32.44 16.37
C SER A 122 -62.00 -32.74 17.66
N ILE A 123 -60.74 -32.34 17.77
CA ILE A 123 -59.93 -32.52 18.99
C ILE A 123 -59.45 -31.15 19.46
N GLU A 124 -59.77 -30.79 20.69
CA GLU A 124 -59.40 -29.51 21.33
C GLU A 124 -58.49 -29.77 22.56
N GLY A 125 -57.34 -29.09 22.63
CA GLY A 125 -56.44 -29.11 23.80
C GLY A 125 -54.94 -29.08 23.47
N ALA A 126 -54.10 -28.86 24.49
CA ALA A 126 -52.63 -28.86 24.36
C ALA A 126 -52.09 -30.27 24.02
N PRO A 127 -50.97 -30.41 23.28
CA PRO A 127 -49.95 -29.39 22.93
C PRO A 127 -50.20 -28.56 21.66
N TRP A 128 -51.29 -28.78 20.93
CA TRP A 128 -51.44 -28.32 19.53
C TRP A 128 -51.94 -26.87 19.34
N GLY A 129 -52.15 -26.11 20.43
CA GLY A 129 -52.50 -24.68 20.39
C GLY A 129 -53.88 -24.32 19.80
N GLY A 130 -54.65 -25.29 19.28
CA GLY A 130 -55.95 -25.07 18.62
C GLY A 130 -56.80 -26.34 18.48
N GLN A 131 -57.88 -26.26 17.69
CA GLN A 131 -58.77 -27.38 17.37
C GLN A 131 -58.27 -28.10 16.11
N ILE A 132 -58.08 -29.41 16.18
CA ILE A 132 -57.71 -30.28 15.06
C ILE A 132 -58.98 -30.92 14.50
N ASN A 133 -59.20 -30.80 13.19
CA ASN A 133 -60.32 -31.42 12.49
C ASN A 133 -59.83 -32.55 11.57
N ALA A 134 -60.47 -33.70 11.64
CA ALA A 134 -60.13 -34.84 10.79
C ALA A 134 -61.36 -35.70 10.46
N SER A 135 -61.18 -36.71 9.63
CA SER A 135 -62.08 -37.84 9.42
C SER A 135 -61.26 -39.12 9.48
N LEU A 136 -61.88 -40.24 9.85
CA LEU A 136 -61.22 -41.54 10.00
C LEU A 136 -61.99 -42.59 9.21
N THR A 137 -61.31 -43.37 8.39
CA THR A 137 -61.92 -44.50 7.67
C THR A 137 -61.06 -45.74 7.87
N GLU A 138 -61.65 -46.84 8.34
CA GLU A 138 -60.96 -48.11 8.49
C GLU A 138 -61.34 -49.07 7.36
N ARG A 139 -60.41 -49.36 6.44
CA ARG A 139 -60.67 -50.22 5.27
C ARG A 139 -60.48 -51.70 5.57
N LYS A 140 -59.62 -52.01 6.53
CA LYS A 140 -59.30 -53.36 7.01
C LYS A 140 -59.03 -53.25 8.50
N ALA A 141 -59.34 -54.28 9.28
CA ALA A 141 -59.10 -54.27 10.72
C ALA A 141 -57.67 -53.83 11.05
N ASN A 142 -57.56 -52.77 11.85
CA ASN A 142 -56.34 -52.10 12.30
C ASN A 142 -55.56 -51.30 11.23
N HIS A 143 -56.19 -51.00 10.08
CA HIS A 143 -55.68 -50.11 9.04
C HIS A 143 -56.62 -48.91 8.86
N PHE A 144 -56.17 -47.74 9.32
CA PHE A 144 -56.94 -46.51 9.36
C PHE A 144 -56.38 -45.47 8.38
N SER A 145 -57.26 -44.74 7.70
CA SER A 145 -56.90 -43.57 6.91
C SER A 145 -57.50 -42.33 7.56
N LEU A 146 -56.65 -41.35 7.86
CA LEU A 146 -56.99 -40.04 8.39
C LEU A 146 -56.95 -39.00 7.26
N LEU A 147 -57.95 -38.10 7.21
CA LEU A 147 -58.00 -36.96 6.29
C LEU A 147 -58.43 -35.71 7.05
N GLY A 148 -58.01 -34.52 6.63
CA GLY A 148 -58.33 -33.25 7.28
C GLY A 148 -57.06 -32.46 7.58
N ASP A 149 -56.93 -31.95 8.81
CA ASP A 149 -55.73 -31.23 9.26
C ASP A 149 -54.49 -32.14 9.36
N VAL A 150 -54.71 -33.44 9.56
CA VAL A 150 -53.69 -34.49 9.48
C VAL A 150 -54.13 -35.52 8.45
N ILE A 151 -53.29 -35.76 7.46
CA ILE A 151 -53.48 -36.75 6.41
C ILE A 151 -52.47 -37.87 6.67
N ALA A 152 -52.95 -39.06 7.01
CA ALA A 152 -52.08 -40.18 7.35
C ALA A 152 -52.76 -41.54 7.20
N ASP A 153 -52.01 -42.56 6.80
CA ASP A 153 -52.42 -43.96 6.87
C ASP A 153 -51.74 -44.63 8.07
N VAL A 154 -52.52 -45.18 8.99
CA VAL A 154 -52.05 -45.76 10.25
C VAL A 154 -52.35 -47.26 10.30
N HIS A 155 -51.33 -48.06 10.54
CA HIS A 155 -51.41 -49.51 10.73
C HIS A 155 -50.98 -49.87 12.16
N VAL A 156 -51.90 -50.47 12.91
CA VAL A 156 -51.69 -50.82 14.33
C VAL A 156 -51.45 -52.32 14.48
N GLN A 157 -50.34 -52.68 15.12
CA GLN A 157 -49.94 -54.06 15.44
C GLN A 157 -49.72 -54.22 16.95
N PRO A 158 -49.62 -55.45 17.48
CA PRO A 158 -49.48 -55.67 18.93
C PRO A 158 -48.25 -54.98 19.55
N SER A 159 -47.14 -54.92 18.82
CA SER A 159 -45.86 -54.37 19.31
C SER A 159 -45.43 -53.08 18.62
N GLU A 160 -46.18 -52.59 17.63
CA GLU A 160 -45.82 -51.37 16.91
C GLU A 160 -47.03 -50.65 16.29
N VAL A 161 -46.94 -49.34 16.16
CA VAL A 161 -47.85 -48.50 15.38
C VAL A 161 -47.04 -47.90 14.24
N GLN A 162 -47.43 -48.21 13.01
CA GLN A 162 -46.85 -47.61 11.82
C GLN A 162 -47.79 -46.53 11.30
N ALA A 163 -47.29 -45.35 10.95
CA ALA A 163 -48.08 -44.27 10.37
C ALA A 163 -47.32 -43.65 9.21
N ASN A 164 -47.88 -43.69 8.01
CA ASN A 164 -47.41 -42.92 6.87
C ASN A 164 -48.15 -41.58 6.88
N VAL A 165 -47.42 -40.48 7.05
CA VAL A 165 -47.98 -39.13 7.23
C VAL A 165 -47.61 -38.28 6.02
N ASP A 166 -48.60 -37.66 5.39
CA ASP A 166 -48.39 -36.71 4.31
C ASP A 166 -47.88 -35.39 4.90
N LEU A 167 -46.69 -34.95 4.47
CA LEU A 167 -46.06 -33.72 4.93
C LEU A 167 -46.84 -32.46 4.53
N GLN A 168 -47.73 -32.55 3.52
CA GLN A 168 -48.64 -31.47 3.11
C GLN A 168 -49.86 -31.31 4.04
N SER A 169 -49.98 -32.14 5.08
CA SER A 169 -51.02 -32.00 6.10
C SER A 169 -51.09 -30.57 6.63
N PRO A 170 -52.27 -29.92 6.65
CA PRO A 170 -52.43 -28.52 7.10
C PRO A 170 -51.83 -28.22 8.46
N LEU A 171 -51.92 -29.16 9.42
CA LEU A 171 -51.31 -29.02 10.74
C LEU A 171 -49.78 -28.90 10.67
N LEU A 172 -49.13 -29.71 9.81
CA LEU A 172 -47.67 -29.66 9.64
C LEU A 172 -47.24 -28.38 8.93
N GLN A 173 -47.99 -27.93 7.92
CA GLN A 173 -47.71 -26.67 7.22
C GLN A 173 -47.81 -25.46 8.15
N GLY A 174 -48.74 -25.47 9.12
CA GLY A 174 -48.87 -24.40 10.12
C GLY A 174 -47.75 -24.35 11.16
N LEU A 175 -46.89 -25.37 11.24
CA LEU A 175 -45.74 -25.42 12.15
C LEU A 175 -44.42 -24.99 11.47
N LEU A 176 -44.42 -24.80 10.16
CA LEU A 176 -43.23 -24.42 9.42
C LEU A 176 -42.87 -22.95 9.66
N PRO A 177 -41.58 -22.60 9.74
CA PRO A 177 -41.15 -21.21 9.78
C PRO A 177 -41.56 -20.43 8.53
N ASP A 178 -41.76 -19.12 8.65
CA ASP A 178 -42.18 -18.23 7.56
C ASP A 178 -41.24 -18.23 6.33
N PHE A 179 -39.97 -18.63 6.51
CA PHE A 179 -39.00 -18.72 5.41
C PHE A 179 -39.14 -19.99 4.56
N VAL A 180 -39.95 -20.97 4.98
CA VAL A 180 -40.22 -22.20 4.23
C VAL A 180 -41.38 -21.95 3.26
N THR A 181 -41.15 -22.13 1.97
CA THR A 181 -42.14 -21.85 0.91
C THR A 181 -42.89 -23.09 0.46
N SER A 182 -42.30 -24.28 0.62
CA SER A 182 -42.93 -25.56 0.30
C SER A 182 -42.28 -26.68 1.11
N PHE A 183 -43.09 -27.59 1.65
CA PHE A 183 -42.63 -28.80 2.31
C PHE A 183 -43.59 -29.94 1.96
N THR A 184 -43.12 -30.92 1.18
CA THR A 184 -43.95 -31.99 0.63
C THR A 184 -43.22 -33.34 0.74
N GLY A 185 -43.94 -34.44 0.55
CA GLY A 185 -43.42 -35.81 0.68
C GLY A 185 -44.13 -36.56 1.79
N ASP A 186 -43.58 -37.71 2.16
CA ASP A 186 -44.19 -38.62 3.13
C ASP A 186 -43.22 -38.90 4.28
N ALA A 187 -43.77 -39.14 5.46
CA ALA A 187 -43.05 -39.57 6.64
C ALA A 187 -43.61 -40.89 7.18
N ASP A 188 -42.80 -41.94 7.14
CA ASP A 188 -43.09 -43.23 7.76
C ASP A 188 -42.62 -43.22 9.22
N VAL A 189 -43.56 -43.26 10.15
CA VAL A 189 -43.33 -43.29 11.59
C VAL A 189 -43.60 -44.69 12.10
N VAL A 190 -42.62 -45.33 12.74
CA VAL A 190 -42.76 -46.61 13.44
C VAL A 190 -42.56 -46.39 14.93
N PHE A 191 -43.61 -46.53 15.72
CA PHE A 191 -43.61 -46.34 17.16
C PHE A 191 -43.73 -47.67 17.90
N GLN A 192 -42.78 -47.98 18.78
CA GLN A 192 -42.68 -49.25 19.52
C GLN A 192 -42.80 -49.08 21.04
N GLY A 193 -43.26 -47.91 21.51
CA GLY A 193 -43.44 -47.61 22.93
C GLY A 193 -42.31 -46.75 23.49
N GLU A 194 -41.12 -47.30 23.65
CA GLU A 194 -39.94 -46.58 24.20
C GLU A 194 -39.01 -46.00 23.11
N HIS A 195 -39.16 -46.48 21.88
CA HIS A 195 -38.44 -46.03 20.69
C HIS A 195 -39.42 -45.64 19.58
N ALA A 196 -39.02 -44.66 18.78
CA ALA A 196 -39.69 -44.34 17.52
C ALA A 196 -38.64 -44.17 16.42
N THR A 197 -38.94 -44.69 15.23
CA THR A 197 -38.16 -44.45 14.03
C THR A 197 -39.02 -43.66 13.06
N VAL A 198 -38.48 -42.57 12.51
CA VAL A 198 -39.16 -41.74 11.52
C VAL A 198 -38.30 -41.71 10.26
N SER A 199 -38.80 -42.27 9.18
CA SER A 199 -38.18 -42.21 7.86
C SER A 199 -38.93 -41.20 7.01
N VAL A 200 -38.25 -40.16 6.54
CA VAL A 200 -38.85 -39.04 5.81
C VAL A 200 -38.19 -38.92 4.44
N ALA A 201 -38.99 -38.70 3.40
CA ALA A 201 -38.49 -38.37 2.06
C ALA A 201 -38.93 -36.97 1.65
N PRO A 202 -38.37 -35.90 2.26
CA PRO A 202 -38.90 -34.56 2.07
C PRO A 202 -38.46 -33.95 0.74
N LYS A 203 -39.34 -33.12 0.18
CA LYS A 203 -39.00 -32.06 -0.79
C LYS A 203 -39.32 -30.72 -0.14
N LEU A 204 -38.27 -30.04 0.30
CA LEU A 204 -38.33 -28.74 0.98
C LEU A 204 -37.85 -27.66 0.02
N ALA A 205 -38.58 -26.55 -0.06
CA ALA A 205 -38.11 -25.29 -0.61
C ALA A 205 -38.25 -24.19 0.44
N ALA A 206 -37.22 -23.36 0.55
CA ALA A 206 -37.17 -22.25 1.50
C ALA A 206 -36.45 -21.06 0.86
N ASN A 207 -36.68 -19.86 1.38
CA ASN A 207 -35.90 -18.66 1.03
C ASN A 207 -35.55 -17.93 2.32
N ILE A 208 -34.27 -17.91 2.68
CA ILE A 208 -33.81 -17.25 3.91
C ILE A 208 -33.58 -15.76 3.60
N PRO A 209 -34.38 -14.84 4.16
CA PRO A 209 -34.20 -13.41 3.90
C PRO A 209 -33.02 -12.84 4.67
N ASN A 210 -32.14 -12.12 3.99
CA ASN A 210 -31.11 -11.27 4.59
C ASN A 210 -31.12 -9.89 3.91
N GLN A 211 -30.71 -8.83 4.62
CA GLN A 211 -30.70 -7.47 4.07
C GLN A 211 -29.76 -7.40 2.86
N GLY A 212 -30.34 -7.29 1.66
CA GLY A 212 -29.58 -7.23 0.40
C GLY A 212 -28.99 -8.56 -0.07
N CYS A 213 -29.57 -9.70 0.31
CA CYS A 213 -29.20 -11.03 -0.22
C CYS A 213 -30.34 -12.03 0.05
N GLN A 214 -30.81 -12.72 -0.99
CA GLN A 214 -31.78 -13.81 -0.89
C GLN A 214 -31.06 -15.16 -1.01
N LEU A 215 -31.48 -16.14 -0.21
CA LEU A 215 -30.88 -17.47 -0.19
C LEU A 215 -31.98 -18.52 -0.43
N PRO A 216 -32.44 -18.69 -1.68
CA PRO A 216 -33.31 -19.79 -2.05
C PRO A 216 -32.58 -21.12 -1.83
N LEU A 217 -33.25 -22.03 -1.13
CA LEU A 217 -32.74 -23.33 -0.73
C LEU A 217 -33.74 -24.41 -1.14
N GLN A 218 -33.21 -25.51 -1.67
CA GLN A 218 -33.98 -26.70 -2.04
C GLN A 218 -33.33 -27.91 -1.39
N SER A 219 -34.12 -28.74 -0.71
CA SER A 219 -33.62 -29.96 -0.06
C SER A 219 -34.46 -31.14 -0.50
N THR A 220 -33.80 -32.19 -0.97
CA THR A 220 -34.42 -33.44 -1.44
C THR A 220 -33.59 -34.64 -1.03
N GLY A 221 -34.24 -35.75 -0.69
CA GLY A 221 -33.54 -36.98 -0.34
C GLY A 221 -34.29 -37.73 0.75
N THR A 222 -33.55 -38.46 1.60
CA THR A 222 -34.10 -39.21 2.73
C THR A 222 -33.45 -38.81 4.05
N ILE A 223 -34.24 -38.86 5.12
CA ILE A 223 -33.82 -38.60 6.49
C ILE A 223 -34.37 -39.73 7.36
N GLN A 224 -33.54 -40.31 8.23
CA GLN A 224 -33.98 -41.28 9.22
C GLN A 224 -33.70 -40.76 10.64
N LEU A 225 -34.74 -40.58 11.44
CA LEU A 225 -34.64 -40.18 12.83
C LEU A 225 -34.88 -41.40 13.71
N ASN A 226 -33.98 -41.65 14.65
CA ASN A 226 -34.12 -42.65 15.69
C ASN A 226 -34.30 -41.93 17.03
N VAL A 227 -35.47 -42.04 17.62
CA VAL A 227 -35.88 -41.33 18.84
C VAL A 227 -35.92 -42.31 19.99
N ALA A 228 -35.15 -42.02 21.04
CA ALA A 228 -35.21 -42.72 22.32
C ALA A 228 -35.94 -41.83 23.34
N LEU A 229 -37.19 -42.17 23.67
CA LEU A 229 -38.09 -41.28 24.41
C LEU A 229 -37.69 -41.13 25.88
N ASN A 230 -37.16 -42.19 26.49
CA ASN A 230 -36.72 -42.19 27.89
C ASN A 230 -35.45 -41.36 28.14
N SER A 231 -34.56 -41.24 27.15
CA SER A 231 -33.32 -40.46 27.24
C SER A 231 -33.40 -39.12 26.50
N GLN A 232 -34.54 -38.80 25.89
CA GLN A 232 -34.74 -37.60 25.05
C GLN A 232 -33.64 -37.44 23.99
N LYS A 233 -33.09 -38.56 23.51
CA LYS A 233 -32.02 -38.59 22.53
C LYS A 233 -32.61 -38.85 21.15
N VAL A 234 -32.25 -38.01 20.19
CA VAL A 234 -32.62 -38.16 18.78
C VAL A 234 -31.32 -38.29 17.97
N ILE A 235 -31.18 -39.39 17.23
CA ILE A 235 -30.08 -39.58 16.28
C ILE A 235 -30.68 -39.51 14.88
N THR A 236 -30.25 -38.52 14.11
CA THR A 236 -30.74 -38.27 12.76
C THR A 236 -29.67 -38.62 11.75
N ASP A 237 -29.91 -39.62 10.91
CA ASP A 237 -29.13 -39.88 9.71
C ASP A 237 -29.73 -39.09 8.55
N ALA A 238 -28.98 -38.11 8.05
CA ALA A 238 -29.34 -37.27 6.91
C ALA A 238 -28.32 -37.42 5.77
N SER A 239 -27.58 -38.53 5.73
CA SER A 239 -26.58 -38.78 4.68
C SER A 239 -27.18 -38.90 3.28
N GLY A 240 -28.46 -39.31 3.18
CA GLY A 240 -29.24 -39.34 1.95
C GLY A 240 -29.86 -38.00 1.56
N LEU A 241 -29.73 -36.95 2.38
CA LEU A 241 -30.31 -35.63 2.14
C LEU A 241 -29.31 -34.73 1.41
N THR A 242 -29.71 -34.20 0.26
CA THR A 242 -28.94 -33.20 -0.48
C THR A 242 -29.66 -31.87 -0.42
N THR A 243 -28.97 -30.83 0.04
CA THR A 243 -29.52 -29.48 0.10
C THR A 243 -28.73 -28.56 -0.80
N THR A 244 -29.37 -27.93 -1.77
CA THR A 244 -28.76 -26.92 -2.63
C THR A 244 -29.26 -25.53 -2.25
N PHE A 245 -28.38 -24.54 -2.33
CA PHE A 245 -28.77 -23.14 -2.17
C PHE A 245 -27.94 -22.27 -3.10
N THR A 246 -28.58 -21.25 -3.67
CA THR A 246 -27.94 -20.34 -4.62
C THR A 246 -28.14 -18.92 -4.13
N PRO A 247 -27.09 -18.22 -3.69
CA PRO A 247 -27.21 -16.82 -3.31
C PRO A 247 -27.68 -15.96 -4.49
N GLN A 248 -28.67 -15.09 -4.26
CA GLN A 248 -29.27 -14.20 -5.25
C GLN A 248 -29.32 -12.77 -4.72
N GLU A 249 -29.10 -11.79 -5.60
CA GLU A 249 -29.15 -10.35 -5.29
C GLU A 249 -28.14 -9.93 -4.20
N CYS A 250 -27.06 -10.68 -4.01
CA CYS A 250 -26.06 -10.44 -2.97
C CYS A 250 -25.00 -9.38 -3.36
N ASP A 251 -25.25 -8.61 -4.43
CA ASP A 251 -24.34 -7.65 -5.05
C ASP A 251 -23.98 -6.46 -4.16
N THR A 252 -24.81 -6.18 -3.16
CA THR A 252 -24.58 -5.12 -2.17
C THR A 252 -23.59 -5.54 -1.08
N LEU A 253 -23.28 -6.84 -0.96
CA LEU A 253 -22.27 -7.34 -0.02
C LEU A 253 -20.84 -7.16 -0.55
N LEU A 254 -20.69 -6.94 -1.87
CA LEU A 254 -19.39 -6.83 -2.52
C LEU A 254 -19.04 -5.36 -2.86
N PRO A 255 -17.79 -4.91 -2.62
CA PRO A 255 -17.33 -3.60 -3.06
C PRO A 255 -17.47 -3.44 -4.58
N LYS A 256 -18.01 -2.31 -5.04
CA LYS A 256 -18.31 -2.06 -6.48
C LYS A 256 -17.12 -2.32 -7.41
N ASN A 257 -15.90 -1.98 -6.98
CA ASN A 257 -14.70 -2.06 -7.82
C ASN A 257 -14.16 -3.50 -7.97
N TYR A 258 -14.62 -4.43 -7.13
CA TYR A 258 -14.12 -5.81 -7.08
C TYR A 258 -15.23 -6.84 -7.26
N ARG A 259 -16.42 -6.39 -7.67
CA ARG A 259 -17.61 -7.24 -7.75
C ARG A 259 -17.42 -8.41 -8.70
N GLU A 260 -16.98 -8.14 -9.94
CA GLU A 260 -16.77 -9.20 -10.96
C GLU A 260 -15.78 -10.27 -10.48
N GLN A 261 -14.72 -9.88 -9.76
CA GLN A 261 -13.71 -10.81 -9.26
C GLN A 261 -14.20 -11.65 -8.07
N LEU A 262 -14.99 -11.06 -7.17
CA LEU A 262 -15.48 -11.72 -5.95
C LEU A 262 -16.80 -12.47 -6.15
N GLU A 263 -17.53 -12.21 -7.23
CA GLU A 263 -18.77 -12.91 -7.58
C GLU A 263 -18.57 -14.42 -7.70
N VAL A 264 -17.39 -14.88 -8.13
CA VAL A 264 -17.02 -16.30 -8.22
C VAL A 264 -17.06 -17.01 -6.86
N LEU A 265 -16.92 -16.29 -5.73
CA LEU A 265 -17.01 -16.86 -4.39
C LEU A 265 -18.45 -16.89 -3.85
N VAL A 266 -19.28 -15.93 -4.24
CA VAL A 266 -20.59 -15.68 -3.58
C VAL A 266 -21.77 -16.08 -4.47
N GLY A 267 -21.66 -15.97 -5.79
CA GLY A 267 -22.75 -16.21 -6.74
C GLY A 267 -22.90 -17.66 -7.19
N GLU A 268 -21.98 -18.56 -6.83
CA GLU A 268 -22.07 -19.96 -7.24
C GLU A 268 -23.13 -20.74 -6.43
N PRO A 269 -23.83 -21.70 -7.06
CA PRO A 269 -24.72 -22.62 -6.35
C PRO A 269 -23.92 -23.58 -5.46
N TRP A 270 -24.33 -23.68 -4.19
CA TRP A 270 -23.74 -24.53 -3.18
C TRP A 270 -24.60 -25.76 -2.92
N THR A 271 -23.94 -26.87 -2.62
CA THR A 271 -24.54 -28.12 -2.15
C THR A 271 -24.02 -28.42 -0.75
N LEU A 272 -24.93 -28.52 0.22
CA LEU A 272 -24.72 -28.97 1.58
C LEU A 272 -25.03 -30.46 1.69
N ALA A 273 -24.11 -31.20 2.29
CA ALA A 273 -24.21 -32.63 2.59
C ALA A 273 -23.86 -32.88 4.07
N LEU A 274 -24.63 -33.77 4.69
CA LEU A 274 -24.47 -34.18 6.08
C LEU A 274 -23.97 -35.63 6.11
N SER A 275 -22.66 -35.82 5.98
CA SER A 275 -22.02 -37.14 5.86
C SER A 275 -22.05 -37.97 7.16
N THR A 276 -22.35 -37.34 8.29
CA THR A 276 -22.36 -38.00 9.60
C THR A 276 -23.68 -37.77 10.36
N PRO A 277 -24.14 -38.75 11.17
CA PRO A 277 -25.38 -38.60 11.92
C PRO A 277 -25.35 -37.41 12.86
N ILE A 278 -26.46 -36.69 12.92
CA ILE A 278 -26.68 -35.58 13.85
C ILE A 278 -27.23 -36.16 15.15
N ASN A 279 -26.57 -35.88 16.26
CA ASN A 279 -27.04 -36.22 17.60
C ASN A 279 -27.70 -35.00 18.23
N PHE A 280 -28.93 -35.16 18.69
CA PHE A 280 -29.66 -34.16 19.46
C PHE A 280 -29.99 -34.72 20.85
N GLN A 281 -29.51 -34.05 21.89
CA GLN A 281 -29.76 -34.41 23.28
C GLN A 281 -29.68 -33.16 24.18
N ASP A 282 -30.66 -32.96 25.05
CA ASP A 282 -30.70 -31.85 26.02
C ASP A 282 -30.52 -30.45 25.40
N GLY A 283 -31.08 -30.22 24.20
CA GLY A 283 -30.97 -28.94 23.49
C GLY A 283 -29.64 -28.71 22.76
N ARG A 284 -28.71 -29.68 22.85
CA ARG A 284 -27.43 -29.69 22.15
C ARG A 284 -27.51 -30.50 20.86
N ILE A 285 -26.98 -29.93 19.78
CA ILE A 285 -26.80 -30.57 18.48
C ILE A 285 -25.31 -30.83 18.29
N GLU A 286 -24.95 -32.07 17.94
CA GLU A 286 -23.56 -32.46 17.64
C GLU A 286 -23.50 -33.25 16.33
N THR A 287 -22.55 -32.91 15.45
CA THR A 287 -22.22 -33.70 14.26
C THR A 287 -20.72 -33.65 13.99
N GLN A 288 -20.17 -34.69 13.38
CA GLN A 288 -18.72 -34.76 13.15
C GLN A 288 -18.29 -33.96 11.94
N GLU A 289 -19.13 -33.89 10.91
CA GLU A 289 -18.80 -33.25 9.64
C GLU A 289 -20.04 -32.69 8.95
N VAL A 290 -19.92 -31.45 8.48
CA VAL A 290 -20.83 -30.83 7.50
C VAL A 290 -19.98 -30.37 6.32
N LEU A 291 -20.36 -30.82 5.12
CA LEU A 291 -19.66 -30.51 3.88
C LEU A 291 -20.51 -29.57 3.01
N LEU A 292 -19.98 -28.42 2.67
CA LEU A 292 -20.53 -27.51 1.67
C LEU A 292 -19.57 -27.43 0.49
N ARG A 293 -20.09 -27.56 -0.73
CA ARG A 293 -19.29 -27.48 -1.95
C ARG A 293 -20.04 -26.74 -3.05
N THR A 294 -19.33 -25.97 -3.86
CA THR A 294 -19.94 -25.42 -5.07
C THR A 294 -20.12 -26.53 -6.12
N ASN A 295 -21.04 -26.32 -7.07
CA ASN A 295 -21.27 -27.31 -8.14
C ASN A 295 -20.03 -27.57 -8.99
N ALA A 296 -19.20 -26.55 -9.21
CA ALA A 296 -17.93 -26.68 -9.91
C ALA A 296 -16.83 -27.34 -9.06
N GLN A 297 -17.09 -27.59 -7.77
CA GLN A 297 -16.10 -28.00 -6.77
C GLN A 297 -14.90 -27.05 -6.66
N SER A 298 -15.08 -25.81 -7.15
CA SER A 298 -14.11 -24.72 -7.05
C SER A 298 -13.95 -24.23 -5.62
N SER A 299 -14.98 -24.37 -4.78
CA SER A 299 -14.93 -24.05 -3.35
C SER A 299 -15.50 -25.19 -2.52
N VAL A 300 -14.81 -25.53 -1.44
CA VAL A 300 -15.19 -26.56 -0.48
C VAL A 300 -15.03 -26.00 0.92
N LEU A 301 -16.08 -26.13 1.73
CA LEU A 301 -16.13 -25.72 3.12
C LEU A 301 -16.50 -26.95 3.96
N VAL A 302 -15.63 -27.32 4.89
CA VAL A 302 -15.82 -28.42 5.82
C VAL A 302 -15.90 -27.86 7.24
N LEU A 303 -16.97 -28.21 7.94
CA LEU A 303 -17.16 -27.89 9.36
C LEU A 303 -17.03 -29.18 10.16
N GLN A 304 -15.99 -29.28 10.97
CA GLN A 304 -15.69 -30.47 11.78
C GLN A 304 -16.01 -30.25 13.26
N LYS A 305 -16.44 -31.33 13.94
CA LYS A 305 -16.80 -31.33 15.37
C LYS A 305 -17.80 -30.22 15.71
N LEU A 306 -18.81 -30.06 14.86
CA LEU A 306 -19.85 -29.05 15.01
C LEU A 306 -20.63 -29.30 16.30
N GLN A 307 -20.68 -28.29 17.16
CA GLN A 307 -21.48 -28.29 18.38
C GLN A 307 -22.33 -27.03 18.42
N ALA A 308 -23.64 -27.18 18.53
CA ALA A 308 -24.57 -26.07 18.69
C ALA A 308 -25.47 -26.27 19.91
N GLN A 309 -25.76 -25.18 20.61
CA GLN A 309 -26.67 -25.12 21.74
C GLN A 309 -27.84 -24.22 21.38
N ILE A 310 -29.04 -24.80 21.28
CA ILE A 310 -30.22 -24.09 20.76
C ILE A 310 -30.69 -23.01 21.73
N GLN A 311 -30.69 -23.29 23.04
CA GLN A 311 -31.21 -22.37 24.07
C GLN A 311 -30.40 -21.06 24.13
N ASP A 312 -29.06 -21.17 24.10
CA ASP A 312 -28.15 -20.02 24.19
C ASP A 312 -27.76 -19.44 22.82
N LYS A 313 -28.28 -20.04 21.73
CA LYS A 313 -27.91 -19.71 20.34
C LYS A 313 -26.38 -19.68 20.15
N GLN A 314 -25.70 -20.69 20.67
CA GLN A 314 -24.24 -20.82 20.55
C GLN A 314 -23.88 -21.88 19.53
N PHE A 315 -22.81 -21.66 18.79
CA PHE A 315 -22.28 -22.60 17.82
C PHE A 315 -20.75 -22.56 17.84
N LYS A 316 -20.10 -23.71 17.70
CA LYS A 316 -18.66 -23.81 17.47
C LYS A 316 -18.34 -24.96 16.53
N SER A 317 -17.30 -24.78 15.72
CA SER A 317 -16.78 -25.77 14.78
C SER A 317 -15.31 -25.52 14.47
N GLU A 318 -14.59 -26.57 14.11
CA GLU A 318 -13.38 -26.45 13.30
C GLU A 318 -13.79 -26.16 11.86
N LEU A 319 -13.02 -25.32 11.17
CA LEU A 319 -13.33 -24.74 9.85
C LEU A 319 -12.16 -25.04 8.90
N THR A 320 -12.45 -25.74 7.81
CA THR A 320 -11.53 -25.83 6.67
C THR A 320 -12.24 -25.32 5.43
N PHE A 321 -11.70 -24.28 4.81
CA PHE A 321 -12.15 -23.77 3.52
C PHE A 321 -11.04 -23.95 2.51
N ALA A 322 -11.37 -24.41 1.31
CA ALA A 322 -10.47 -24.52 0.17
C ALA A 322 -11.17 -23.96 -1.06
N HIS A 323 -10.44 -23.16 -1.83
CA HIS A 323 -10.87 -22.56 -3.08
C HIS A 323 -9.80 -22.76 -4.15
N ASN A 324 -10.20 -23.06 -5.37
CA ASN A 324 -9.29 -23.16 -6.51
C ASN A 324 -10.00 -22.73 -7.80
N THR A 325 -9.63 -21.57 -8.33
CA THR A 325 -10.05 -21.10 -9.66
C THR A 325 -8.89 -20.43 -10.39
N LYS A 326 -8.97 -20.34 -11.72
CA LYS A 326 -7.99 -19.58 -12.50
C LYS A 326 -7.93 -18.09 -12.16
N LEU A 327 -9.04 -17.52 -11.68
CA LEU A 327 -9.15 -16.08 -11.39
C LEU A 327 -8.58 -15.73 -10.02
N LEU A 328 -8.90 -16.52 -8.99
CA LEU A 328 -8.49 -16.23 -7.61
C LEU A 328 -7.28 -17.04 -7.16
N GLY A 329 -6.90 -18.11 -7.87
CA GLY A 329 -5.86 -19.04 -7.45
C GLY A 329 -6.35 -20.08 -6.44
N GLU A 330 -5.40 -20.74 -5.77
CA GLU A 330 -5.64 -21.65 -4.66
C GLU A 330 -5.62 -20.88 -3.34
N ALA A 331 -6.70 -20.94 -2.57
CA ALA A 331 -6.80 -20.32 -1.26
C ALA A 331 -7.32 -21.34 -0.26
N SER A 332 -6.71 -21.44 0.91
CA SER A 332 -7.19 -22.27 2.01
C SER A 332 -7.21 -21.50 3.32
N LEU A 333 -8.26 -21.76 4.11
CA LEU A 333 -8.38 -21.27 5.49
C LEU A 333 -8.56 -22.48 6.40
N ASP A 334 -7.73 -22.59 7.43
CA ASP A 334 -7.88 -23.63 8.46
C ASP A 334 -7.92 -23.00 9.85
N GLY A 335 -8.96 -23.31 10.63
CA GLY A 335 -9.09 -22.75 11.97
C GLY A 335 -10.41 -23.02 12.67
N THR A 336 -10.93 -22.02 13.36
CA THR A 336 -12.13 -22.16 14.22
C THR A 336 -13.20 -21.14 13.86
N LEU A 337 -14.45 -21.61 13.90
CA LEU A 337 -15.66 -20.83 13.71
C LEU A 337 -16.48 -20.89 15.00
N ARG A 338 -16.87 -19.74 15.56
CA ARG A 338 -17.69 -19.68 16.77
C ARG A 338 -18.72 -18.58 16.66
N TYR A 339 -19.96 -18.87 17.02
CA TYR A 339 -21.02 -17.89 17.19
C TYR A 339 -21.50 -17.90 18.64
N GLN A 340 -21.45 -16.74 19.30
CA GLN A 340 -21.91 -16.54 20.68
C GLN A 340 -22.24 -15.08 20.89
N ASN A 341 -23.17 -14.75 21.80
CA ASN A 341 -23.54 -13.36 22.12
C ASN A 341 -23.90 -12.51 20.88
N SER A 342 -24.51 -13.13 19.86
CA SER A 342 -24.86 -12.48 18.58
C SER A 342 -23.67 -12.02 17.72
N GLU A 343 -22.48 -12.57 17.95
CA GLU A 343 -21.25 -12.29 17.20
C GLU A 343 -20.66 -13.59 16.61
N LEU A 344 -20.24 -13.52 15.36
CA LEU A 344 -19.48 -14.56 14.66
C LEU A 344 -17.98 -14.26 14.75
N TYR A 345 -17.20 -15.27 15.14
CA TYR A 345 -15.76 -15.24 15.23
C TYR A 345 -15.18 -16.30 14.29
N ILE A 346 -14.27 -15.87 13.41
CA ILE A 346 -13.44 -16.76 12.59
C ILE A 346 -11.99 -16.45 12.94
N ASP A 347 -11.23 -17.45 13.36
CA ASP A 347 -9.79 -17.37 13.60
C ASP A 347 -9.13 -18.50 12.81
N SER A 348 -8.41 -18.14 11.74
CA SER A 348 -7.91 -19.09 10.74
C SER A 348 -6.51 -18.76 10.27
N GLN A 349 -5.73 -19.78 9.91
CA GLN A 349 -4.54 -19.66 9.10
C GLN A 349 -4.92 -19.59 7.62
N LEU A 350 -4.29 -18.71 6.86
CA LEU A 350 -4.44 -18.53 5.43
C LEU A 350 -3.23 -19.14 4.72
N MET A 351 -3.47 -19.97 3.71
CA MET A 351 -2.49 -20.22 2.66
C MET A 351 -3.11 -19.82 1.33
N TYR A 352 -2.38 -19.02 0.56
CA TYR A 352 -2.83 -18.51 -0.72
C TYR A 352 -1.70 -18.70 -1.74
N GLN A 353 -2.02 -19.34 -2.86
CA GLN A 353 -1.12 -19.52 -3.97
C GLN A 353 -1.82 -19.10 -5.25
N SER A 354 -1.16 -18.28 -6.05
CA SER A 354 -1.71 -17.92 -7.36
C SER A 354 -0.65 -17.69 -8.41
N GLU A 355 -0.97 -18.10 -9.63
CA GLU A 355 -0.26 -17.69 -10.83
C GLU A 355 -0.62 -16.24 -11.20
N HIS A 356 -1.82 -15.76 -10.82
CA HIS A 356 -2.34 -14.42 -11.14
C HIS A 356 -3.07 -13.80 -9.93
N LEU A 357 -2.63 -12.66 -9.44
CA LEU A 357 -3.16 -11.93 -8.29
C LEU A 357 -4.23 -11.00 -8.86
N PRO A 358 -5.52 -11.27 -8.63
CA PRO A 358 -6.64 -10.59 -9.29
C PRO A 358 -6.75 -9.11 -8.96
N PHE A 359 -6.03 -8.64 -7.93
CA PHE A 359 -6.09 -7.27 -7.42
C PHE A 359 -4.92 -6.39 -7.88
N VAL A 360 -4.00 -6.92 -8.69
CA VAL A 360 -2.85 -6.17 -9.21
C VAL A 360 -2.76 -6.30 -10.73
N ALA A 361 -2.43 -5.19 -11.40
CA ALA A 361 -2.45 -5.10 -12.86
C ALA A 361 -1.14 -5.54 -13.53
N PHE A 362 -0.30 -6.33 -12.86
CA PHE A 362 1.01 -6.74 -13.37
C PHE A 362 1.15 -8.25 -13.51
N GLU A 363 1.96 -8.68 -14.48
CA GLU A 363 2.26 -10.10 -14.70
C GLU A 363 3.18 -10.61 -13.61
N HIS A 364 2.90 -11.80 -13.08
CA HIS A 364 3.77 -12.49 -12.13
C HIS A 364 3.60 -14.00 -12.25
N GLN A 365 4.48 -14.76 -11.60
CA GLN A 365 4.42 -16.21 -11.55
C GLN A 365 4.64 -16.71 -10.14
N ASN A 366 3.92 -17.76 -9.76
CA ASN A 366 4.09 -18.51 -8.52
C ASN A 366 4.17 -17.62 -7.27
N SER A 367 3.09 -16.89 -6.99
CA SER A 367 2.94 -16.14 -5.75
C SER A 367 2.41 -17.04 -4.65
N GLN A 368 3.05 -17.01 -3.48
CA GLN A 368 2.61 -17.73 -2.28
C GLN A 368 2.54 -16.75 -1.11
N LEU A 369 1.47 -16.83 -0.33
CA LEU A 369 1.21 -16.00 0.83
C LEU A 369 0.64 -16.87 1.95
N GLU A 370 1.26 -16.84 3.12
CA GLU A 370 0.85 -17.60 4.30
C GLU A 370 0.63 -16.66 5.48
N GLY A 371 -0.38 -16.89 6.30
CA GLY A 371 -0.74 -15.94 7.33
C GLY A 371 -1.86 -16.38 8.25
N SER A 372 -2.41 -15.41 8.96
CA SER A 372 -3.59 -15.56 9.79
C SER A 372 -4.63 -14.50 9.42
N VAL A 373 -5.89 -14.93 9.42
CA VAL A 373 -7.07 -14.10 9.18
C VAL A 373 -7.98 -14.22 10.38
N LYS A 374 -8.39 -13.08 10.92
CA LYS A 374 -9.39 -13.00 11.99
C LYS A 374 -10.55 -12.15 11.54
N LEU A 375 -11.76 -12.70 11.61
CA LEU A 375 -13.00 -12.00 11.28
C LEU A 375 -13.91 -12.03 12.50
N VAL A 376 -14.38 -10.85 12.91
CA VAL A 376 -15.44 -10.70 13.91
C VAL A 376 -16.59 -9.94 13.26
N MET A 377 -17.77 -10.56 13.23
CA MET A 377 -18.99 -9.96 12.68
C MET A 377 -20.12 -9.98 13.71
N GLY A 378 -20.61 -8.81 14.08
CA GLY A 378 -21.75 -8.63 14.96
C GLY A 378 -22.47 -7.30 14.71
N PRO A 379 -23.57 -7.04 15.42
CA PRO A 379 -24.31 -5.79 15.31
C PRO A 379 -23.50 -4.58 15.81
N ALA A 380 -22.61 -4.76 16.79
CA ALA A 380 -21.79 -3.69 17.38
C ALA A 380 -20.34 -3.64 16.86
N VAL A 381 -19.79 -4.77 16.41
CA VAL A 381 -18.37 -4.90 16.02
C VAL A 381 -18.28 -5.61 14.68
N ARG A 382 -17.56 -5.00 13.74
CA ARG A 382 -17.26 -5.58 12.43
C ARG A 382 -15.80 -5.32 12.13
N THR A 383 -14.95 -6.32 12.33
CA THR A 383 -13.50 -6.19 12.18
C THR A 383 -12.93 -7.35 11.38
N LEU A 384 -12.06 -7.02 10.42
CA LEU A 384 -11.27 -7.96 9.64
C LEU A 384 -9.80 -7.67 9.90
N SER A 385 -9.07 -8.64 10.42
CA SER A 385 -7.62 -8.55 10.60
C SER A 385 -6.92 -9.58 9.73
N LEU A 386 -5.83 -9.18 9.10
CA LEU A 386 -5.01 -10.01 8.23
C LEU A 386 -3.55 -9.79 8.63
N VAL A 387 -2.81 -10.87 8.89
CA VAL A 387 -1.35 -10.86 9.00
C VAL A 387 -0.83 -11.94 8.09
N ALA A 388 -0.11 -11.59 7.04
CA ALA A 388 0.35 -12.53 6.05
C ALA A 388 1.76 -12.19 5.55
N LYS A 389 2.51 -13.23 5.20
CA LYS A 389 3.89 -13.16 4.72
C LYS A 389 4.04 -14.09 3.55
N GLY A 390 4.71 -13.65 2.51
CA GLY A 390 4.73 -14.38 1.25
C GLY A 390 5.86 -13.95 0.34
N GLY A 391 6.00 -14.68 -0.75
CA GLY A 391 6.97 -14.40 -1.78
C GLY A 391 6.39 -14.54 -3.17
N ILE A 392 7.09 -13.93 -4.12
CA ILE A 392 6.88 -14.15 -5.54
C ILE A 392 8.18 -14.66 -6.16
N GLU A 393 8.07 -15.58 -7.11
CA GLU A 393 9.24 -16.05 -7.88
C GLU A 393 9.63 -15.04 -8.95
N SER A 394 8.67 -14.49 -9.70
CA SER A 394 8.95 -13.41 -10.66
C SER A 394 7.75 -12.50 -10.87
N ALA A 395 8.00 -11.24 -11.21
CA ALA A 395 6.99 -10.28 -11.65
C ALA A 395 7.57 -9.27 -12.64
N SER A 396 6.70 -8.68 -13.46
CA SER A 396 7.04 -7.61 -14.40
C SER A 396 6.04 -6.47 -14.29
N VAL A 397 6.53 -5.27 -13.92
CA VAL A 397 5.69 -4.07 -13.75
C VAL A 397 6.26 -2.92 -14.58
N SER A 398 5.54 -2.48 -15.61
CA SER A 398 5.89 -1.29 -16.39
C SER A 398 7.36 -1.27 -16.90
N GLY A 399 7.88 -2.42 -17.31
CA GLY A 399 9.27 -2.56 -17.79
C GLY A 399 10.32 -2.81 -16.69
N VAL A 400 9.88 -3.01 -15.44
CA VAL A 400 10.72 -3.45 -14.31
C VAL A 400 10.51 -4.95 -14.08
N GLU A 401 11.56 -5.74 -14.24
CA GLU A 401 11.57 -7.17 -13.93
C GLU A 401 12.03 -7.40 -12.48
N ILE A 402 11.30 -8.25 -11.77
CA ILE A 402 11.54 -8.66 -10.39
C ILE A 402 11.81 -10.17 -10.43
N SER A 403 13.02 -10.58 -10.04
CA SER A 403 13.43 -12.00 -10.06
C SER A 403 13.12 -12.78 -8.78
N SER A 404 12.70 -12.06 -7.73
CA SER A 404 12.14 -12.61 -6.50
C SER A 404 11.72 -11.44 -5.60
N GLY A 405 10.70 -11.66 -4.80
CA GLY A 405 10.23 -10.68 -3.83
C GLY A 405 9.69 -11.35 -2.58
N GLN A 406 9.66 -10.60 -1.49
CA GLN A 406 8.98 -10.92 -0.24
C GLN A 406 7.98 -9.81 0.07
N LEU A 407 6.83 -10.19 0.60
CA LEU A 407 5.72 -9.33 0.94
C LEU A 407 5.23 -9.70 2.34
N ASP A 408 5.41 -8.80 3.30
CA ASP A 408 4.76 -8.89 4.60
C ASP A 408 3.60 -7.89 4.63
N ILE A 409 2.39 -8.33 4.95
CA ILE A 409 1.20 -7.49 5.13
C ILE A 409 0.64 -7.73 6.51
N GLU A 410 0.31 -6.66 7.21
CA GLU A 410 -0.44 -6.67 8.46
C GLU A 410 -1.49 -5.58 8.40
N GLY A 411 -2.72 -5.87 8.78
CA GLY A 411 -3.75 -4.83 8.83
C GLY A 411 -4.97 -5.26 9.60
N ALA A 412 -5.68 -4.28 10.13
CA ALA A 412 -6.96 -4.43 10.78
C ALA A 412 -7.91 -3.35 10.28
N LEU A 413 -9.04 -3.78 9.74
CA LEU A 413 -10.09 -2.93 9.21
C LEU A 413 -11.35 -3.08 10.06
N GLY A 414 -11.88 -1.96 10.55
CA GLY A 414 -13.21 -1.84 11.13
C GLY A 414 -14.20 -1.28 10.11
N PHE A 415 -15.35 -1.95 9.95
CA PHE A 415 -16.37 -1.57 8.96
C PHE A 415 -17.77 -1.60 9.58
N THR A 416 -18.05 -0.66 10.48
CA THR A 416 -19.40 -0.39 11.02
C THR A 416 -20.18 0.52 10.06
N ASP A 417 -20.28 1.82 10.36
CA ASP A 417 -20.92 2.84 9.51
C ASP A 417 -19.92 3.52 8.57
N THR A 418 -18.66 3.60 9.00
CA THR A 418 -17.54 4.19 8.27
C THR A 418 -16.35 3.24 8.30
N LEU A 419 -15.62 3.12 7.18
CA LEU A 419 -14.38 2.34 7.13
C LEU A 419 -13.30 3.05 7.94
N SER A 420 -12.63 2.31 8.83
CA SER A 420 -11.46 2.78 9.58
C SER A 420 -10.49 1.62 9.80
N GLY A 421 -9.22 1.91 10.08
CA GLY A 421 -8.24 0.86 10.31
C GLY A 421 -6.82 1.31 10.08
N GLU A 422 -5.92 0.35 10.18
CA GLU A 422 -4.52 0.51 9.83
C GLU A 422 -4.03 -0.69 9.03
N ALA A 423 -3.11 -0.44 8.12
CA ALA A 423 -2.47 -1.44 7.29
C ALA A 423 -0.99 -1.11 7.15
N ARG A 424 -0.16 -2.13 7.15
CA ARG A 424 1.29 -2.08 6.97
C ARG A 424 1.64 -3.09 5.90
N ALA A 425 2.45 -2.66 4.94
CA ALA A 425 2.98 -3.52 3.89
C ALA A 425 4.49 -3.30 3.81
N LYS A 426 5.24 -4.39 3.80
CA LYS A 426 6.68 -4.40 3.58
C LYS A 426 6.99 -5.26 2.38
N ILE A 427 7.57 -4.65 1.36
CA ILE A 427 8.01 -5.30 0.13
C ILE A 427 9.53 -5.31 0.14
N THR A 428 10.13 -6.47 -0.06
CA THR A 428 11.58 -6.61 -0.21
C THR A 428 11.90 -7.34 -1.51
N ALA A 429 12.76 -6.78 -2.36
CA ALA A 429 13.21 -7.39 -3.60
C ALA A 429 14.75 -7.33 -3.68
N PRO A 430 15.45 -8.48 -3.78
CA PRO A 430 16.91 -8.51 -3.83
C PRO A 430 17.48 -7.74 -5.02
N ALA A 431 16.80 -7.76 -6.16
CA ALA A 431 17.16 -7.01 -7.35
C ALA A 431 15.92 -6.64 -8.16
N LEU A 432 15.96 -5.45 -8.77
CA LEU A 432 15.03 -5.04 -9.81
C LEU A 432 15.85 -4.78 -11.08
N LYS A 433 15.40 -5.25 -12.23
CA LYS A 433 16.03 -4.95 -13.54
C LYS A 433 15.11 -4.07 -14.36
N PHE A 434 15.67 -3.15 -15.12
CA PHE A 434 14.95 -2.28 -16.05
C PHE A 434 15.84 -2.04 -17.28
N THR A 435 15.29 -1.49 -18.36
CA THR A 435 15.92 -1.46 -19.70
C THR A 435 17.40 -1.08 -19.71
N ASP A 436 17.79 -0.07 -18.94
CA ASP A 436 19.16 0.48 -18.92
C ASP A 436 19.88 0.32 -17.57
N GLY A 437 19.42 -0.59 -16.71
CA GLY A 437 20.02 -0.72 -15.39
C GLY A 437 19.42 -1.78 -14.47
N HIS A 438 19.89 -1.73 -13.22
CA HIS A 438 19.39 -2.59 -12.15
C HIS A 438 19.56 -1.92 -10.80
N SER A 439 18.77 -2.37 -9.82
CA SER A 439 18.94 -2.03 -8.42
C SER A 439 19.21 -3.27 -7.56
N LYS A 440 19.75 -3.06 -6.36
CA LYS A 440 20.06 -4.10 -5.38
C LYS A 440 19.47 -3.73 -4.02
N HIS A 441 19.01 -4.76 -3.30
CA HIS A 441 18.40 -4.69 -1.98
C HIS A 441 17.39 -3.54 -1.87
N ASN A 442 16.22 -3.79 -2.44
CA ASN A 442 15.12 -2.84 -2.47
C ASN A 442 14.16 -3.19 -1.34
N ARG A 443 13.84 -2.24 -0.48
CA ARG A 443 12.85 -2.40 0.57
C ARG A 443 11.90 -1.21 0.55
N LEU A 444 10.61 -1.46 0.42
CA LEU A 444 9.55 -0.46 0.52
C LEU A 444 8.64 -0.85 1.69
N GLU A 445 8.55 0.01 2.68
CA GLU A 445 7.58 -0.10 3.76
C GLU A 445 6.52 0.98 3.60
N VAL A 446 5.25 0.61 3.74
CA VAL A 446 4.10 1.50 3.63
C VAL A 446 3.20 1.25 4.82
N ASN A 447 2.89 2.30 5.58
CA ASN A 447 1.94 2.28 6.67
C ASN A 447 0.80 3.22 6.30
N ALA A 448 -0.41 2.71 6.29
CA ALA A 448 -1.64 3.46 6.04
C ALA A 448 -2.50 3.42 7.31
N LYS A 449 -3.07 4.56 7.68
CA LYS A 449 -4.02 4.68 8.78
C LYS A 449 -5.20 5.51 8.32
N LEU A 450 -6.41 4.96 8.46
CA LEU A 450 -7.67 5.64 8.20
C LEU A 450 -8.44 5.73 9.51
N SER A 451 -8.64 6.94 10.02
CA SER A 451 -9.41 7.18 11.23
C SER A 451 -10.92 7.15 10.97
N ALA A 452 -11.72 7.08 12.05
CA ALA A 452 -13.17 7.09 11.96
C ALA A 452 -13.74 8.41 11.37
N ASP A 453 -13.05 9.53 11.57
CA ASP A 453 -13.31 10.84 10.98
C ASP A 453 -12.74 11.00 9.55
N GLN A 454 -12.40 9.89 8.89
CA GLN A 454 -11.94 9.84 7.49
C GLN A 454 -10.64 10.62 7.23
N GLN A 455 -9.77 10.75 8.24
CA GLN A 455 -8.41 11.23 8.06
C GLN A 455 -7.52 10.06 7.64
N LEU A 456 -6.90 10.17 6.46
CA LEU A 456 -5.95 9.21 5.92
C LEU A 456 -4.53 9.71 6.15
N THR A 457 -3.69 8.92 6.81
CA THR A 457 -2.24 9.11 6.86
C THR A 457 -1.55 7.95 6.16
N LEU A 458 -0.62 8.27 5.27
CA LEU A 458 0.20 7.33 4.51
C LEU A 458 1.67 7.66 4.74
N ASP A 459 2.37 6.81 5.48
CA ASP A 459 3.81 6.90 5.69
C ASP A 459 4.50 5.83 4.85
N SER A 460 5.45 6.21 4.00
CA SER A 460 6.26 5.26 3.23
C SER A 460 7.75 5.46 3.48
N GLU A 461 8.50 4.36 3.51
CA GLU A 461 9.95 4.35 3.59
C GLU A 461 10.52 3.45 2.49
N LEU A 462 11.24 4.05 1.54
CA LEU A 462 11.98 3.37 0.49
C LEU A 462 13.46 3.31 0.88
N ASN A 463 14.05 2.12 0.78
CA ASN A 463 15.48 1.90 0.91
C ASN A 463 15.99 1.14 -0.33
N VAL A 464 17.06 1.64 -0.92
CA VAL A 464 17.75 1.01 -2.05
C VAL A 464 19.25 1.13 -1.84
N ASP A 465 19.94 0.00 -1.71
CA ASP A 465 21.39 -0.02 -1.46
C ASP A 465 22.17 0.55 -2.64
N LYS A 466 21.79 0.14 -3.85
CA LYS A 466 22.48 0.55 -5.08
C LYS A 466 21.55 0.50 -6.27
N VAL A 467 21.59 1.55 -7.09
CA VAL A 467 20.99 1.61 -8.43
C VAL A 467 22.12 1.89 -9.41
N THR A 468 22.20 1.09 -10.47
CA THR A 468 23.16 1.27 -11.57
C THR A 468 22.38 1.51 -12.84
N HIS A 469 22.66 2.60 -13.54
CA HIS A 469 22.04 2.94 -14.83
C HIS A 469 23.15 3.37 -15.79
N THR A 470 23.42 2.56 -16.81
CA THR A 470 24.51 2.81 -17.78
C THR A 470 25.87 3.05 -17.10
N ASP A 471 26.38 4.28 -17.13
CA ASP A 471 27.64 4.76 -16.56
C ASP A 471 27.46 5.57 -15.27
N LYS A 472 26.25 5.53 -14.68
CA LYS A 472 25.86 6.25 -13.47
C LYS A 472 25.49 5.26 -12.38
N GLN A 473 25.80 5.60 -11.15
CA GLN A 473 25.46 4.81 -9.98
C GLN A 473 24.95 5.69 -8.86
N LEU A 474 23.96 5.20 -8.13
CA LEU A 474 23.37 5.82 -6.96
C LEU A 474 23.42 4.79 -5.82
N SER A 475 23.91 5.16 -4.65
CA SER A 475 24.13 4.21 -3.54
C SER A 475 23.64 4.75 -2.20
N GLY A 476 23.05 3.89 -1.38
CA GLY A 476 22.54 4.21 -0.04
C GLY A 476 21.38 5.19 -0.07
N LEU A 477 20.37 4.93 -0.91
CA LEU A 477 19.16 5.73 -0.99
C LEU A 477 18.18 5.33 0.11
N THR A 478 17.82 6.27 0.97
CA THR A 478 16.70 6.14 1.90
C THR A 478 15.77 7.33 1.69
N SER A 479 14.49 7.08 1.39
CA SER A 479 13.48 8.13 1.25
C SER A 479 12.28 7.83 2.12
N LYS A 480 11.88 8.79 2.96
CA LYS A 480 10.67 8.73 3.79
C LYS A 480 9.66 9.73 3.27
N PHE A 481 8.41 9.34 3.07
CA PHE A 481 7.34 10.24 2.65
C PHE A 481 6.13 10.09 3.57
N THR A 482 5.53 11.20 3.94
CA THR A 482 4.28 11.25 4.70
C THR A 482 3.25 12.03 3.91
N VAL A 483 2.09 11.41 3.69
CA VAL A 483 0.92 12.01 3.07
C VAL A 483 -0.19 12.03 4.11
N SER A 484 -0.81 13.19 4.30
CA SER A 484 -2.03 13.33 5.11
C SER A 484 -3.16 13.83 4.23
N SER A 485 -4.36 13.29 4.38
CA SER A 485 -5.54 13.68 3.61
C SER A 485 -6.82 13.62 4.43
N ASP A 486 -7.73 14.56 4.18
CA ASP A 486 -9.09 14.55 4.71
C ASP A 486 -10.07 14.11 3.61
N LEU A 487 -10.54 12.86 3.72
CA LEU A 487 -11.42 12.29 2.71
C LEU A 487 -12.87 12.79 2.83
N THR A 488 -13.24 13.53 3.89
CA THR A 488 -14.59 14.10 4.03
C THR A 488 -14.86 15.20 3.00
N HIS A 489 -13.82 15.92 2.57
CA HIS A 489 -13.92 17.04 1.61
C HIS A 489 -13.47 16.67 0.19
N GLY A 490 -13.10 15.41 -0.05
CA GLY A 490 -12.61 14.95 -1.35
C GLY A 490 -11.24 15.52 -1.75
N GLU A 491 -10.45 15.98 -0.76
CA GLU A 491 -9.09 16.45 -1.01
C GLU A 491 -8.16 15.26 -1.28
N ILE A 492 -7.24 15.42 -2.23
CA ILE A 492 -6.27 14.36 -2.58
C ILE A 492 -5.24 14.20 -1.45
N PHE A 493 -4.75 15.32 -0.92
CA PHE A 493 -3.91 15.40 0.27
C PHE A 493 -3.93 16.84 0.83
N SER A 494 -3.90 16.97 2.15
CA SER A 494 -3.77 18.24 2.87
C SER A 494 -2.29 18.63 3.06
N ALA A 495 -1.41 17.65 3.23
CA ALA A 495 0.03 17.84 3.34
C ALA A 495 0.80 16.66 2.75
N LEU A 496 1.91 16.97 2.07
CA LEU A 496 2.91 16.00 1.62
C LEU A 496 4.30 16.50 2.00
N SER A 497 5.05 15.68 2.72
CA SER A 497 6.44 15.94 3.09
C SER A 497 7.29 14.71 2.81
N GLY A 498 8.56 14.91 2.45
CA GLY A 498 9.49 13.83 2.23
C GLY A 498 10.92 14.17 2.67
N GLN A 499 11.65 13.17 3.13
CA GLN A 499 13.07 13.27 3.46
C GLN A 499 13.82 12.21 2.69
N THR A 500 14.76 12.62 1.84
CA THR A 500 15.64 11.74 1.10
C THR A 500 17.06 11.90 1.60
N ARG A 501 17.74 10.77 1.80
CA ARG A 501 19.17 10.68 2.01
C ARG A 501 19.76 9.79 0.94
N LEU A 502 20.88 10.21 0.40
CA LEU A 502 21.63 9.46 -0.58
C LEU A 502 23.12 9.52 -0.22
N ALA A 503 23.71 8.36 0.08
CA ALA A 503 25.10 8.28 0.49
C ALA A 503 26.06 8.73 -0.62
N GLN A 504 25.79 8.32 -1.87
CA GLN A 504 26.62 8.72 -3.00
C GLN A 504 25.86 8.70 -4.34
N LEU A 505 26.06 9.74 -5.14
CA LEU A 505 25.75 9.81 -6.55
C LEU A 505 27.06 9.83 -7.36
N GLN A 506 27.30 8.78 -8.14
CA GLN A 506 28.43 8.63 -9.05
C GLN A 506 28.00 8.90 -10.49
N LEU A 507 28.56 9.95 -11.08
CA LEU A 507 28.50 10.31 -12.49
C LEU A 507 29.87 10.05 -13.14
N PRO A 508 29.99 10.06 -14.48
CA PRO A 508 31.23 9.68 -15.18
C PRO A 508 32.48 10.49 -14.81
N LYS A 509 32.31 11.76 -14.41
CA LYS A 509 33.40 12.67 -14.01
C LYS A 509 33.21 13.31 -12.64
N LEU A 510 32.19 12.88 -11.88
CA LEU A 510 31.80 13.55 -10.64
C LEU A 510 31.14 12.57 -9.67
N ALA A 511 31.66 12.49 -8.46
CA ALA A 511 31.03 11.83 -7.32
C ALA A 511 30.57 12.89 -6.32
N ILE A 512 29.30 12.80 -5.91
CA ILE A 512 28.69 13.66 -4.90
C ILE A 512 28.27 12.77 -3.73
N ASN A 513 28.79 13.05 -2.54
CA ASN A 513 28.51 12.28 -1.33
C ASN A 513 27.54 13.06 -0.41
N ASP A 514 26.92 12.32 0.50
CA ASP A 514 26.12 12.85 1.61
C ASP A 514 25.04 13.84 1.17
N ILE A 515 24.21 13.41 0.22
CA ILE A 515 23.10 14.22 -0.30
C ILE A 515 21.90 14.05 0.63
N HIS A 516 21.39 15.15 1.15
CA HIS A 516 20.17 15.22 1.94
C HIS A 516 19.18 16.17 1.27
N ILE A 517 17.92 15.74 1.13
CA ILE A 517 16.86 16.51 0.49
C ILE A 517 15.63 16.46 1.38
N ASP A 518 15.24 17.59 1.96
CA ASP A 518 13.96 17.76 2.63
C ASP A 518 12.97 18.42 1.66
N SER A 519 11.86 17.75 1.41
CA SER A 519 10.84 18.16 0.44
C SER A 519 9.54 18.48 1.17
N LYS A 520 8.93 19.61 0.82
CA LYS A 520 7.60 20.00 1.30
C LYS A 520 6.74 20.37 0.12
N VAL A 521 5.48 19.95 0.17
CA VAL A 521 4.49 20.25 -0.85
C VAL A 521 3.27 20.85 -0.18
N GLN A 522 2.89 22.03 -0.65
CA GLN A 522 1.62 22.64 -0.31
C GLN A 522 0.69 22.53 -1.50
N GLN A 523 -0.51 21.97 -1.26
CA GLN A 523 -1.50 21.82 -2.31
C GLN A 523 -1.97 23.21 -2.76
N SER A 524 -1.68 23.54 -4.01
CA SER A 524 -2.34 24.59 -4.79
C SER A 524 -2.70 23.99 -6.15
N ARG A 525 -3.53 24.64 -6.98
CA ARG A 525 -4.05 24.11 -8.26
C ARG A 525 -2.99 23.66 -9.31
N GLY A 526 -1.71 23.63 -8.97
CA GLY A 526 -0.61 23.06 -9.77
C GLY A 526 0.58 22.55 -8.95
N GLY A 527 0.37 22.13 -7.69
CA GLY A 527 1.40 21.55 -6.80
C GLY A 527 2.67 22.40 -6.66
N ALA A 528 2.80 23.16 -5.57
CA ALA A 528 4.04 23.89 -5.30
C ALA A 528 4.99 23.02 -4.48
N PHE A 529 6.16 22.72 -5.07
CA PHE A 529 7.20 21.88 -4.47
C PHE A 529 8.35 22.76 -4.02
N GLU A 530 8.82 22.56 -2.80
CA GLU A 530 10.02 23.17 -2.25
C GLU A 530 10.94 22.08 -1.72
N HIS A 531 12.20 22.09 -2.17
CA HIS A 531 13.24 21.16 -1.78
C HIS A 531 14.41 21.91 -1.16
N TYR A 532 14.76 21.57 0.07
CA TYR A 532 15.99 22.00 0.73
C TYR A 532 17.03 20.90 0.52
N ILE A 533 18.08 21.22 -0.23
CA ILE A 533 19.10 20.29 -0.70
C ILE A 533 20.40 20.63 0.01
N GLN A 534 20.99 19.64 0.67
CA GLN A 534 22.34 19.69 1.21
C GLN A 534 23.17 18.64 0.49
N ALA A 535 24.23 19.04 -0.20
CA ALA A 535 25.07 18.12 -0.96
C ALA A 535 26.49 18.66 -1.06
N ALA A 536 27.50 17.82 -0.76
CA ALA A 536 28.91 18.21 -0.81
C ALA A 536 29.21 19.55 -0.11
N GLY A 537 28.59 19.80 1.05
CA GLY A 537 28.76 21.03 1.83
C GLY A 537 28.00 22.26 1.30
N MET A 538 27.30 22.17 0.17
CA MET A 538 26.45 23.23 -0.36
C MET A 538 25.04 23.14 0.21
N GLU A 539 24.42 24.30 0.37
CA GLU A 539 22.98 24.42 0.67
C GLU A 539 22.28 25.04 -0.53
N GLY A 540 21.19 24.40 -0.94
CA GLY A 540 20.35 24.84 -2.05
C GLY A 540 18.88 24.75 -1.71
N VAL A 541 18.09 25.65 -2.29
CA VAL A 541 16.63 25.59 -2.27
C VAL A 541 16.14 25.55 -3.70
N LEU A 542 15.45 24.47 -4.07
CA LEU A 542 14.78 24.32 -5.36
C LEU A 542 13.27 24.44 -5.14
N LYS A 543 12.68 25.46 -5.74
CA LYS A 543 11.23 25.64 -5.83
C LYS A 543 10.79 25.31 -7.24
N HIS A 544 9.75 24.51 -7.41
CA HIS A 544 9.15 24.32 -8.72
C HIS A 544 7.65 24.08 -8.63
N GLN A 545 6.95 24.29 -9.74
CA GLN A 545 5.51 24.02 -9.86
C GLN A 545 5.28 23.09 -11.04
N TYR A 546 4.40 22.12 -10.87
CA TYR A 546 4.06 21.19 -11.94
C TYR A 546 2.69 21.53 -12.52
N SER A 547 2.66 21.96 -13.77
CA SER A 547 1.42 22.06 -14.54
C SER A 547 1.55 21.35 -15.87
N PRO A 548 0.45 20.90 -16.49
CA PRO A 548 0.49 20.30 -17.83
C PRO A 548 1.07 21.20 -18.92
N GLN A 549 1.14 22.52 -18.70
CA GLN A 549 1.55 23.52 -19.70
C GLN A 549 2.98 24.03 -19.49
N ALA A 550 3.46 24.04 -18.24
CA ALA A 550 4.77 24.59 -17.86
C ALA A 550 5.27 23.93 -16.56
N HIS A 551 6.60 23.81 -16.43
CA HIS A 551 7.27 23.33 -15.22
C HIS A 551 8.31 24.36 -14.75
N PRO A 552 7.87 25.55 -14.30
CA PRO A 552 8.77 26.59 -13.87
C PRO A 552 9.52 26.18 -12.60
N TYR A 553 10.78 26.59 -12.53
CA TYR A 553 11.64 26.36 -11.37
C TYR A 553 12.41 27.63 -10.97
N GLN A 554 12.77 27.68 -9.69
CA GLN A 554 13.72 28.60 -9.10
C GLN A 554 14.71 27.80 -8.23
N LEU A 555 15.99 27.89 -8.53
CA LEU A 555 17.07 27.28 -7.79
C LEU A 555 17.91 28.38 -7.15
N VAL A 556 18.07 28.34 -5.83
CA VAL A 556 18.98 29.21 -5.07
C VAL A 556 20.05 28.35 -4.45
N VAL A 557 21.32 28.57 -4.77
CA VAL A 557 22.46 27.85 -4.20
C VAL A 557 23.41 28.85 -3.57
N SER A 558 23.95 28.54 -2.40
CA SER A 558 25.01 29.35 -1.80
C SER A 558 26.12 28.50 -1.22
N ALA A 559 27.36 28.95 -1.44
CA ALA A 559 28.57 28.36 -0.89
C ALA A 559 29.30 29.43 -0.07
N LYS A 560 29.20 29.32 1.25
CA LYS A 560 29.83 30.22 2.23
C LYS A 560 30.53 29.39 3.33
N PRO A 561 31.88 29.36 3.39
CA PRO A 561 32.80 29.90 2.40
C PRO A 561 32.77 29.13 1.07
N VAL A 562 33.30 29.71 0.00
CA VAL A 562 33.35 29.13 -1.35
C VAL A 562 34.18 27.85 -1.42
N THR A 563 35.10 27.64 -0.47
CA THR A 563 35.91 26.41 -0.33
C THR A 563 35.06 25.14 -0.16
N LYS A 564 33.79 25.27 0.22
CA LYS A 564 32.82 24.16 0.20
C LYS A 564 32.62 23.56 -1.20
N LEU A 565 32.91 24.31 -2.28
CA LEU A 565 32.87 23.81 -3.65
C LEU A 565 34.12 23.00 -4.04
N GLN A 566 35.20 23.06 -3.24
CA GLN A 566 36.47 22.44 -3.56
C GLN A 566 36.38 20.93 -3.84
N PRO A 567 35.59 20.11 -3.11
CA PRO A 567 35.48 18.67 -3.39
C PRO A 567 34.89 18.36 -4.78
N ILE A 568 34.00 19.22 -5.27
CA ILE A 568 33.42 19.09 -6.61
C ILE A 568 34.41 19.61 -7.66
N LEU A 569 35.01 20.78 -7.42
CA LEU A 569 35.96 21.39 -8.34
C LEU A 569 37.23 20.57 -8.52
N ALA A 570 37.74 19.94 -7.46
CA ALA A 570 38.92 19.07 -7.54
C ALA A 570 38.73 17.88 -8.50
N GLN A 571 37.48 17.44 -8.73
CA GLN A 571 37.16 16.35 -9.65
C GLN A 571 37.02 16.84 -11.11
N LEU A 572 36.57 18.09 -11.31
CA LEU A 572 36.29 18.65 -12.63
C LEU A 572 37.45 19.48 -13.20
N ILE A 573 38.10 20.27 -12.34
CA ILE A 573 39.19 21.20 -12.63
C ILE A 573 40.24 21.04 -11.51
N PRO A 574 41.02 19.94 -11.49
CA PRO A 574 41.92 19.59 -10.38
C PRO A 574 43.02 20.62 -10.11
N GLN A 575 43.34 21.47 -11.09
CA GLN A 575 44.34 22.54 -10.96
C GLN A 575 43.81 23.78 -10.21
N LEU A 576 42.48 23.86 -9.97
CA LEU A 576 41.86 24.99 -9.31
C LEU A 576 41.66 24.68 -7.82
N GLN A 577 42.27 25.49 -6.97
CA GLN A 577 42.09 25.49 -5.52
C GLN A 577 41.45 26.81 -5.09
N LEU A 578 40.36 26.74 -4.35
CA LEU A 578 39.72 27.91 -3.75
C LEU A 578 40.22 28.09 -2.32
N SER A 579 40.47 29.34 -1.90
CA SER A 579 40.94 29.65 -0.55
C SER A 579 39.93 30.47 0.26
N GLU A 580 39.34 31.51 -0.33
CA GLU A 580 38.48 32.47 0.38
C GLU A 580 37.33 32.97 -0.48
N GLY A 581 36.34 33.60 0.16
CA GLY A 581 35.21 34.26 -0.49
C GLY A 581 33.88 33.52 -0.41
N ASN A 582 32.87 34.09 -1.06
CA ASN A 582 31.50 33.57 -1.09
C ASN A 582 30.96 33.52 -2.52
N VAL A 583 30.15 32.50 -2.81
CA VAL A 583 29.40 32.41 -4.07
C VAL A 583 27.91 32.21 -3.78
N SER A 584 27.07 32.92 -4.53
CA SER A 584 25.63 32.66 -4.54
C SER A 584 25.10 32.66 -5.97
N ILE A 585 24.21 31.72 -6.26
CA ILE A 585 23.64 31.49 -7.59
C ILE A 585 22.13 31.44 -7.45
N VAL A 586 21.43 32.19 -8.30
CA VAL A 586 19.97 32.12 -8.44
C VAL A 586 19.66 31.81 -9.90
N ALA A 587 19.01 30.69 -10.17
CA ALA A 587 18.57 30.28 -11.50
C ALA A 587 17.04 30.20 -11.54
N ASN A 588 16.42 30.66 -12.61
CA ASN A 588 14.99 30.54 -12.85
C ASN A 588 14.78 30.06 -14.29
N GLY A 589 13.80 29.20 -14.53
CA GLY A 589 13.55 28.71 -15.88
C GLY A 589 12.37 27.76 -15.95
N ASP A 590 12.33 26.96 -17.01
CA ASP A 590 11.35 25.89 -17.19
C ASP A 590 12.06 24.57 -17.49
N LEU A 591 11.78 23.54 -16.67
CA LEU A 591 12.42 22.23 -16.77
C LEU A 591 12.08 21.49 -18.07
N ASN A 592 10.86 21.67 -18.60
CA ASN A 592 10.45 21.04 -19.87
C ASN A 592 11.15 21.69 -21.06
N LEU A 593 11.29 23.02 -21.04
CA LEU A 593 11.94 23.77 -22.12
C LEU A 593 13.47 23.68 -22.08
N GLN A 594 14.06 23.19 -20.98
CA GLN A 594 15.52 23.16 -20.75
C GLN A 594 16.17 24.53 -20.97
N THR A 595 15.47 25.59 -20.54
CA THR A 595 15.94 26.97 -20.59
C THR A 595 15.95 27.56 -19.19
N GLY A 596 16.83 28.52 -18.94
CA GLY A 596 16.82 29.27 -17.69
C GLY A 596 17.74 30.48 -17.71
N ASP A 597 17.33 31.51 -16.99
CA ASP A 597 18.16 32.66 -16.65
C ASP A 597 18.84 32.40 -15.31
N PHE A 598 20.12 32.74 -15.20
CA PHE A 598 20.85 32.65 -13.94
C PHE A 598 21.53 33.97 -13.60
N LYS A 599 21.67 34.21 -12.30
CA LYS A 599 22.51 35.25 -11.72
C LYS A 599 23.49 34.59 -10.77
N ALA A 600 24.77 34.91 -10.89
CA ALA A 600 25.77 34.46 -9.92
C ALA A 600 26.56 35.65 -9.39
N GLN A 601 26.77 35.66 -8.07
CA GLN A 601 27.56 36.65 -7.36
C GLN A 601 28.79 35.95 -6.78
N PHE A 602 29.96 36.51 -7.07
CA PHE A 602 31.25 36.16 -6.50
C PHE A 602 31.69 37.35 -5.66
N ASP A 603 31.98 37.10 -4.39
CA ASP A 603 32.31 38.13 -3.39
C ASP A 603 33.61 37.73 -2.70
N ALA A 604 34.66 38.53 -2.93
CA ALA A 604 36.03 38.33 -2.46
C ALA A 604 36.56 36.91 -2.67
N VAL A 605 36.33 36.32 -3.85
CA VAL A 605 36.76 34.95 -4.16
C VAL A 605 38.24 34.92 -4.47
N SER A 606 39.00 34.11 -3.73
CA SER A 606 40.42 33.91 -3.97
C SER A 606 40.69 32.47 -4.40
N ALA A 607 41.54 32.33 -5.42
CA ALA A 607 41.77 31.07 -6.10
C ALA A 607 43.23 30.93 -6.56
N LEU A 608 43.74 29.71 -6.46
CA LEU A 608 45.03 29.29 -7.00
C LEU A 608 44.76 28.36 -8.18
N TYR A 609 45.20 28.74 -9.37
CA TYR A 609 45.13 27.91 -10.57
C TYR A 609 46.54 27.47 -10.97
N ASP A 610 46.84 26.18 -10.83
CA ASP A 610 48.20 25.64 -10.90
C ASP A 610 49.14 26.37 -9.93
N THR A 611 49.95 27.29 -10.44
CA THR A 611 50.90 28.11 -9.66
C THR A 611 50.51 29.60 -9.64
N HIS A 612 49.36 29.97 -10.22
CA HIS A 612 48.91 31.36 -10.42
C HIS A 612 47.86 31.73 -9.39
N TYR A 613 48.19 32.67 -8.50
CA TYR A 613 47.28 33.09 -7.43
C TYR A 613 46.47 34.31 -7.85
N ILE A 614 45.17 34.26 -7.62
CA ILE A 614 44.20 35.31 -7.93
C ILE A 614 43.47 35.62 -6.63
N ASP A 615 43.49 36.88 -6.22
CA ASP A 615 42.94 37.33 -4.94
C ASP A 615 41.84 38.37 -5.15
N ASP A 616 40.81 38.29 -4.31
CA ASP A 616 39.71 39.25 -4.24
C ASP A 616 38.94 39.41 -5.57
N ILE A 617 38.54 38.28 -6.17
CA ILE A 617 37.65 38.28 -7.34
C ILE A 617 36.25 38.68 -6.91
N ASN A 618 35.78 39.79 -7.47
CA ASN A 618 34.43 40.32 -7.29
C ASN A 618 33.74 40.48 -8.64
N THR A 619 32.62 39.79 -8.83
CA THR A 619 31.81 39.95 -10.03
C THR A 619 30.36 39.51 -9.80
N GLN A 620 29.45 40.17 -10.53
CA GLN A 620 28.07 39.76 -10.66
C GLN A 620 27.80 39.45 -12.13
N ILE A 621 27.49 38.18 -12.43
CA ILE A 621 27.16 37.75 -13.78
C ILE A 621 25.66 37.47 -13.89
N SER A 622 25.08 37.82 -15.03
CA SER A 622 23.72 37.43 -15.41
C SER A 622 23.78 36.78 -16.80
N GLY A 623 23.17 35.61 -16.94
CA GLY A 623 23.26 34.84 -18.16
C GLY A 623 22.05 33.95 -18.41
N GLN A 624 22.08 33.32 -19.57
CA GLN A 624 21.05 32.40 -20.04
C GLN A 624 21.68 31.07 -20.37
N PHE A 625 20.99 30.01 -19.98
CA PHE A 625 21.25 28.65 -20.41
C PHE A 625 20.13 28.23 -21.36
N SER A 626 20.51 27.80 -22.56
CA SER A 626 19.58 27.26 -23.55
C SER A 626 20.23 26.13 -24.33
N SER A 627 19.66 24.92 -24.23
CA SER A 627 20.12 23.73 -24.97
C SER A 627 21.63 23.45 -24.88
N GLY A 628 22.22 23.57 -23.67
CA GLY A 628 23.64 23.29 -23.45
C GLY A 628 24.60 24.45 -23.77
N LYS A 629 24.08 25.61 -24.17
CA LYS A 629 24.86 26.83 -24.38
C LYS A 629 24.61 27.82 -23.25
N ILE A 630 25.70 28.34 -22.70
CA ILE A 630 25.71 29.42 -21.72
C ILE A 630 26.06 30.71 -22.45
N ASN A 631 25.22 31.74 -22.25
CA ASN A 631 25.48 33.09 -22.70
C ASN A 631 25.46 34.03 -21.49
N ILE A 632 26.48 34.86 -21.32
CA ILE A 632 26.59 35.85 -20.26
C ILE A 632 26.79 37.21 -20.93
N ALA A 633 25.90 38.16 -20.62
CA ALA A 633 26.04 39.54 -21.08
C ALA A 633 27.23 40.22 -20.39
N ASP A 634 27.72 41.32 -20.98
CA ASP A 634 28.87 42.06 -20.45
C ASP A 634 28.74 42.33 -18.94
N SER A 635 29.64 41.70 -18.18
CA SER A 635 29.64 41.71 -16.72
C SER A 635 30.99 42.19 -16.22
N LYS A 636 31.00 43.26 -15.41
CA LYS A 636 32.26 43.78 -14.86
C LYS A 636 32.86 42.76 -13.88
N VAL A 637 34.13 42.43 -14.10
CA VAL A 637 34.96 41.63 -13.19
C VAL A 637 36.04 42.52 -12.63
N THR A 638 36.16 42.56 -11.31
CA THR A 638 37.27 43.21 -10.62
C THR A 638 38.02 42.19 -9.80
N VAL A 639 39.35 42.26 -9.83
CA VAL A 639 40.23 41.39 -9.05
C VAL A 639 41.22 42.29 -8.32
N GLY A 640 41.34 42.12 -7.01
CA GLY A 640 42.27 42.90 -6.19
C GLY A 640 43.72 42.69 -6.64
N GLN A 641 44.13 41.43 -6.80
CA GLN A 641 45.49 41.06 -7.18
C GLN A 641 45.57 39.79 -8.02
N VAL A 642 46.46 39.77 -9.01
CA VAL A 642 46.88 38.55 -9.74
C VAL A 642 48.39 38.41 -9.60
N ARG A 643 48.84 37.27 -9.06
CA ARG A 643 50.25 36.93 -8.87
C ARG A 643 50.63 35.80 -9.82
N SER A 644 51.28 36.18 -10.91
CA SER A 644 51.71 35.27 -11.98
C SER A 644 53.19 35.50 -12.31
N GLY A 645 54.02 35.69 -11.27
CA GLY A 645 55.39 36.18 -11.39
C GLY A 645 55.45 37.70 -11.30
N VAL A 646 54.82 38.38 -12.26
CA VAL A 646 54.50 39.80 -12.12
C VAL A 646 53.23 39.94 -11.28
N VAL A 647 53.24 40.93 -10.38
CA VAL A 647 52.08 41.28 -9.56
C VAL A 647 51.26 42.33 -10.30
N LEU A 648 50.05 41.94 -10.70
CA LEU A 648 49.04 42.86 -11.21
C LEU A 648 48.09 43.20 -10.06
N THR A 649 47.75 44.46 -9.90
CA THR A 649 46.78 44.92 -8.89
C THR A 649 45.64 45.70 -9.55
N ASN A 650 44.50 45.81 -8.88
CA ASN A 650 43.34 46.57 -9.37
C ASN A 650 42.95 46.16 -10.80
N VAL A 651 42.87 44.84 -11.06
CA VAL A 651 42.52 44.33 -12.38
C VAL A 651 41.02 44.53 -12.60
N SER A 652 40.65 45.08 -13.76
CA SER A 652 39.25 45.28 -14.16
C SER A 652 39.06 44.90 -15.62
N ALA A 653 38.02 44.13 -15.93
CA ALA A 653 37.65 43.73 -17.28
C ALA A 653 36.12 43.57 -17.41
N GLN A 654 35.61 43.52 -18.64
CA GLN A 654 34.24 43.10 -18.94
C GLN A 654 34.24 41.64 -19.40
N LEU A 655 33.61 40.76 -18.64
CA LEU A 655 33.42 39.35 -18.99
C LEU A 655 32.16 39.20 -19.84
N GLN A 656 32.33 38.59 -21.02
CA GLN A 656 31.24 38.17 -21.89
C GLN A 656 31.40 36.68 -22.18
N VAL A 657 30.28 35.94 -22.24
CA VAL A 657 30.29 34.56 -22.73
C VAL A 657 29.28 34.44 -23.85
N GLU A 658 29.72 34.02 -25.03
CA GLU A 658 28.86 33.73 -26.18
C GLU A 658 29.07 32.28 -26.60
N ASP A 659 28.00 31.49 -26.64
CA ASP A 659 28.04 30.07 -27.05
C ASP A 659 29.15 29.27 -26.32
N ASN A 660 29.24 29.43 -24.99
CA ASN A 660 30.27 28.85 -24.12
C ASN A 660 31.71 29.40 -24.29
N LEU A 661 31.94 30.37 -25.17
CA LEU A 661 33.25 31.01 -25.35
C LEU A 661 33.34 32.27 -24.48
N ALA A 662 34.17 32.21 -23.43
CA ALA A 662 34.42 33.36 -22.56
C ALA A 662 35.45 34.33 -23.14
N GLN A 663 35.17 35.62 -23.02
CA GLN A 663 35.99 36.72 -23.50
C GLN A 663 36.07 37.81 -22.42
N LEU A 664 37.24 38.42 -22.29
CA LEU A 664 37.48 39.57 -21.44
C LEU A 664 37.76 40.78 -22.33
N HIS A 665 36.90 41.79 -22.29
CA HIS A 665 37.07 43.07 -22.99
C HIS A 665 37.61 44.12 -22.04
N ASP A 666 38.37 45.07 -22.60
CA ASP A 666 38.91 46.25 -21.90
C ASP A 666 39.62 45.91 -20.59
N LEU A 667 40.44 44.86 -20.60
CA LEU A 667 41.22 44.45 -19.44
C LEU A 667 42.23 45.55 -19.09
N THR A 668 42.19 46.02 -17.86
CA THR A 668 43.13 47.00 -17.29
C THR A 668 43.69 46.46 -15.99
N ALA A 669 44.96 46.78 -15.70
CA ALA A 669 45.58 46.42 -14.44
C ALA A 669 46.71 47.40 -14.09
N GLN A 670 46.98 47.59 -12.80
CA GLN A 670 48.16 48.31 -12.32
C GLN A 670 49.34 47.37 -12.18
N VAL A 671 50.51 47.81 -12.66
CA VAL A 671 51.75 47.04 -12.63
C VAL A 671 52.94 48.00 -12.62
N PHE A 672 53.94 47.75 -11.77
CA PHE A 672 55.13 48.59 -11.61
C PHE A 672 54.80 50.11 -11.49
N ASP A 673 53.82 50.47 -10.65
CA ASP A 673 53.31 51.86 -10.48
C ASP A 673 52.84 52.57 -11.77
N GLY A 674 52.56 51.79 -12.83
CA GLY A 674 51.91 52.22 -14.05
C GLY A 674 50.65 51.39 -14.33
N GLN A 675 50.19 51.41 -15.58
CA GLN A 675 48.99 50.70 -16.02
C GLN A 675 49.25 49.89 -17.28
N VAL A 676 48.65 48.72 -17.38
CA VAL A 676 48.53 47.96 -18.63
C VAL A 676 47.07 47.88 -19.07
N HIS A 677 46.88 47.85 -20.38
CA HIS A 677 45.59 47.71 -21.03
C HIS A 677 45.66 46.71 -22.19
N LEU A 678 44.65 45.84 -22.25
CA LEU A 678 44.44 44.87 -23.30
C LEU A 678 42.97 44.93 -23.75
N ALA A 679 42.74 45.19 -25.04
CA ALA A 679 41.40 45.42 -25.56
C ALA A 679 40.49 44.19 -25.52
N LEU A 680 41.02 43.01 -25.84
CA LEU A 680 40.26 41.76 -25.88
C LEU A 680 41.19 40.58 -25.58
N LEU A 681 40.75 39.68 -24.72
CA LEU A 681 41.38 38.38 -24.45
C LEU A 681 40.31 37.28 -24.56
N LYS A 682 40.51 36.31 -25.45
CA LYS A 682 39.61 35.15 -25.54
C LYS A 682 40.13 34.03 -24.65
N LEU A 683 39.31 33.53 -23.73
CA LEU A 683 39.68 32.43 -22.83
C LEU A 683 39.49 31.08 -23.54
N SER A 684 40.33 30.82 -24.55
CA SER A 684 40.30 29.61 -25.37
C SER A 684 41.70 29.12 -25.70
N SER A 685 41.82 27.85 -26.08
CA SER A 685 43.09 27.25 -26.53
C SER A 685 43.48 27.66 -27.97
N ALA A 686 42.60 28.33 -28.70
CA ALA A 686 42.88 28.76 -30.07
C ALA A 686 44.01 29.81 -30.08
N PRO A 687 44.93 29.75 -31.06
CA PRO A 687 45.97 30.76 -31.21
C PRO A 687 45.36 32.16 -31.36
N GLN A 688 45.91 33.13 -30.63
CA GLN A 688 45.42 34.50 -30.67
C GLN A 688 46.56 35.51 -30.61
N GLN A 689 46.37 36.63 -31.30
CA GLN A 689 47.29 37.75 -31.32
C GLN A 689 46.64 38.95 -30.66
N LEU A 690 47.36 39.55 -29.72
CA LEU A 690 46.90 40.53 -28.76
C LEU A 690 47.81 41.75 -28.85
N GLN A 691 47.30 42.93 -28.52
CA GLN A 691 48.11 44.14 -28.40
C GLN A 691 48.03 44.66 -26.97
N LEU A 692 49.05 44.35 -26.16
CA LEU A 692 49.17 44.84 -24.79
C LEU A 692 49.80 46.23 -24.81
N LYS A 693 49.13 47.22 -24.22
CA LYS A 693 49.66 48.59 -24.07
C LYS A 693 50.05 48.80 -22.62
N ALA A 694 51.27 49.22 -22.36
CA ALA A 694 51.73 49.65 -21.05
C ALA A 694 51.93 51.16 -21.03
N GLN A 695 51.53 51.81 -19.94
CA GLN A 695 51.57 53.24 -19.78
C GLN A 695 52.23 53.59 -18.45
N ALA A 696 53.19 54.52 -18.53
CA ALA A 696 53.80 55.17 -17.38
C ALA A 696 54.31 54.19 -16.30
N LEU A 697 54.91 53.06 -16.71
CA LEU A 697 55.57 52.10 -15.82
C LEU A 697 56.79 52.76 -15.17
N ASP A 698 56.99 52.53 -13.87
CA ASP A 698 58.16 53.02 -13.15
C ASP A 698 59.41 52.22 -13.54
N LEU A 699 60.40 52.93 -14.09
CA LEU A 699 61.62 52.32 -14.59
C LEU A 699 62.50 51.77 -13.46
N ALA A 700 62.45 52.35 -12.26
CA ALA A 700 63.20 51.88 -11.11
C ALA A 700 62.67 50.54 -10.60
N LEU A 701 61.35 50.33 -10.66
CA LEU A 701 60.72 49.05 -10.34
C LEU A 701 60.99 47.98 -11.40
N LEU A 702 61.00 48.35 -12.69
CA LEU A 702 61.35 47.43 -13.78
C LEU A 702 62.82 46.98 -13.73
N ALA A 703 63.72 47.89 -13.38
CA ALA A 703 65.17 47.64 -13.37
C ALA A 703 65.70 47.14 -12.01
N GLN A 704 64.86 46.50 -11.19
CA GLN A 704 65.22 46.11 -9.82
C GLN A 704 66.46 45.19 -9.77
N ALA A 705 66.64 44.29 -10.74
CA ALA A 705 67.84 43.46 -10.88
C ALA A 705 69.12 44.25 -11.22
N GLY A 706 69.01 45.42 -11.87
CA GLY A 706 70.13 46.30 -12.19
C GLY A 706 70.71 47.03 -10.98
N ARG A 707 69.94 47.17 -9.89
CA ARG A 707 70.40 47.83 -8.65
C ARG A 707 71.53 47.05 -7.99
N ASP A 708 71.45 45.72 -8.00
CA ASP A 708 72.49 44.85 -7.43
C ASP A 708 73.81 44.95 -8.21
N ALA A 709 73.74 45.34 -9.50
CA ALA A 709 74.90 45.64 -10.34
C ALA A 709 75.43 47.08 -10.22
N GLY A 710 74.83 47.90 -9.33
CA GLY A 710 75.22 49.30 -9.14
C GLY A 710 74.68 50.25 -10.20
N VAL A 711 73.59 49.91 -10.90
CA VAL A 711 72.94 50.82 -11.86
C VAL A 711 71.55 51.19 -11.32
N GLU A 712 71.34 52.48 -11.10
CA GLU A 712 70.05 53.06 -10.72
C GLU A 712 69.40 53.70 -11.94
N LEU A 713 68.19 53.26 -12.28
CA LEU A 713 67.36 53.87 -13.31
C LEU A 713 66.14 54.52 -12.66
N SER A 714 65.76 55.70 -13.14
CA SER A 714 64.53 56.38 -12.73
C SER A 714 63.86 57.09 -13.90
N GLY A 715 62.59 57.43 -13.73
CA GLY A 715 61.71 57.92 -14.80
C GLY A 715 60.62 56.90 -15.12
N ARG A 716 59.82 57.20 -16.14
CA ARG A 716 58.71 56.34 -16.55
C ARG A 716 58.87 55.89 -18.00
N VAL A 717 58.33 54.72 -18.31
CA VAL A 717 58.34 54.15 -19.66
C VAL A 717 56.94 53.67 -20.05
N SER A 718 56.64 53.70 -21.34
CA SER A 718 55.41 53.17 -21.94
C SER A 718 55.75 52.26 -23.09
N GLY A 719 54.85 51.38 -23.49
CA GLY A 719 55.13 50.41 -24.54
C GLY A 719 53.92 49.80 -25.18
N ILE A 720 54.13 49.21 -26.35
CA ILE A 720 53.14 48.45 -27.10
C ILE A 720 53.77 47.10 -27.43
N PHE A 721 53.11 46.02 -27.01
CA PHE A 721 53.60 44.65 -27.16
C PHE A 721 52.59 43.85 -27.97
N PRO A 722 52.89 43.49 -29.23
CA PRO A 722 52.16 42.47 -29.98
C PRO A 722 52.45 41.10 -29.34
N VAL A 723 51.50 40.60 -28.56
CA VAL A 723 51.61 39.34 -27.84
C VAL A 723 50.93 38.24 -28.64
N ARG A 724 51.63 37.14 -28.90
CA ARG A 724 51.04 35.91 -29.47
C ARG A 724 50.88 34.88 -28.36
N ILE A 725 49.67 34.32 -28.24
CA ILE A 725 49.37 33.19 -27.36
C ILE A 725 49.07 31.98 -28.23
N GLU A 726 49.85 30.91 -28.06
CA GLU A 726 49.69 29.67 -28.81
C GLU A 726 50.13 28.48 -27.93
N ASN A 727 49.28 27.45 -27.86
CA ASN A 727 49.51 26.26 -27.02
C ASN A 727 49.87 26.57 -25.56
N GLY A 728 49.27 27.62 -24.99
CA GLY A 728 49.55 28.07 -23.62
C GLY A 728 50.87 28.81 -23.43
N THR A 729 51.65 29.05 -24.49
CA THR A 729 52.89 29.83 -24.46
C THR A 729 52.66 31.25 -24.95
N VAL A 730 53.43 32.19 -24.41
CA VAL A 730 53.34 33.63 -24.72
C VAL A 730 54.64 34.08 -25.40
N SER A 731 54.53 34.78 -26.52
CA SER A 731 55.69 35.38 -27.21
C SER A 731 55.40 36.81 -27.68
N ILE A 732 56.45 37.60 -27.87
CA ILE A 732 56.43 38.96 -28.40
C ILE A 732 57.50 39.06 -29.49
N GLU A 733 57.12 39.40 -30.72
CA GLU A 733 58.09 39.48 -31.83
C GLU A 733 58.53 40.92 -32.14
N GLN A 734 57.65 41.90 -31.93
CA GLN A 734 57.85 43.29 -32.36
C GLN A 734 57.36 44.29 -31.31
N GLY A 735 57.76 44.08 -30.05
CA GLY A 735 57.42 45.00 -28.97
C GLY A 735 58.27 46.28 -29.02
N LYS A 736 57.69 47.39 -28.57
CA LYS A 736 58.39 48.68 -28.42
C LYS A 736 58.16 49.25 -27.04
N LEU A 737 59.22 49.75 -26.42
CA LEU A 737 59.20 50.52 -25.17
C LEU A 737 59.82 51.90 -25.43
N PHE A 738 59.29 52.95 -24.82
CA PHE A 738 59.81 54.31 -24.92
C PHE A 738 59.67 55.07 -23.61
N ASN A 739 60.51 56.08 -23.35
CA ASN A 739 60.35 56.92 -22.16
C ASN A 739 59.07 57.76 -22.22
N ALA A 740 58.42 57.90 -21.07
CA ALA A 740 57.30 58.78 -20.83
C ALA A 740 57.78 59.92 -19.91
N GLY A 741 58.31 60.98 -20.52
CA GLY A 741 58.97 62.08 -19.81
C GLY A 741 60.48 61.89 -19.68
N VAL A 742 61.13 62.74 -18.89
CA VAL A 742 62.58 62.72 -18.67
C VAL A 742 62.90 61.60 -17.67
N GLY A 743 63.91 60.79 -17.99
CA GLY A 743 64.45 59.76 -17.10
C GLY A 743 65.85 60.11 -16.59
N ASN A 744 66.41 59.24 -15.77
CA ASN A 744 67.79 59.36 -15.29
C ASN A 744 68.43 57.97 -15.11
N LEU A 745 69.69 57.84 -15.52
CA LEU A 745 70.53 56.67 -15.29
C LEU A 745 71.71 57.12 -14.45
N LYS A 746 71.95 56.43 -13.34
CA LYS A 746 73.06 56.71 -12.44
C LYS A 746 73.83 55.42 -12.17
N VAL A 747 75.15 55.47 -12.29
CA VAL A 747 76.02 54.34 -11.95
C VAL A 747 76.61 54.58 -10.56
N ALA A 748 76.27 53.72 -9.61
CA ALA A 748 76.75 53.76 -8.24
C ALA A 748 78.25 53.44 -8.18
N GLN A 749 79.01 54.26 -7.45
CA GLN A 749 80.42 54.01 -7.17
C GLN A 749 80.56 52.96 -6.07
N ASN A 750 80.56 51.69 -6.47
CA ASN A 750 80.71 50.55 -5.57
C ASN A 750 81.96 49.71 -5.89
N ALA A 751 82.32 48.79 -4.99
CA ALA A 751 83.53 47.97 -5.13
C ALA A 751 83.56 47.16 -6.45
N SER A 752 82.40 46.75 -6.98
CA SER A 752 82.29 46.02 -8.24
C SER A 752 82.58 46.90 -9.46
N ILE A 753 82.04 48.13 -9.48
CA ILE A 753 82.29 49.12 -10.54
C ILE A 753 83.75 49.59 -10.51
N GLU A 754 84.33 49.81 -9.33
CA GLU A 754 85.75 50.17 -9.19
C GLU A 754 86.69 49.03 -9.60
N ALA A 755 86.34 47.78 -9.30
CA ALA A 755 87.05 46.60 -9.81
C ALA A 755 86.95 46.48 -11.34
N LEU A 756 85.79 46.81 -11.92
CA LEU A 756 85.57 46.80 -13.36
C LEU A 756 86.40 47.88 -14.08
N LYS A 757 86.43 49.11 -13.54
CA LYS A 757 87.29 50.20 -14.00
C LYS A 757 88.78 49.81 -13.94
N THR A 758 89.18 49.10 -12.88
CA THR A 758 90.57 48.62 -12.70
C THR A 758 90.93 47.48 -13.67
N GLN A 759 90.02 46.55 -13.92
CA GLN A 759 90.23 45.42 -14.85
C GLN A 759 90.16 45.84 -16.32
N GLN A 760 89.37 46.85 -16.66
CA GLN A 760 89.21 47.38 -18.00
C GLN A 760 89.32 48.91 -18.01
N PRO A 761 90.55 49.46 -18.07
CA PRO A 761 90.79 50.91 -18.07
C PRO A 761 90.08 51.65 -19.21
N SER A 762 89.78 50.97 -20.33
CA SER A 762 89.01 51.53 -21.45
C SER A 762 87.54 51.83 -21.11
N LEU A 763 86.98 51.21 -20.07
CA LEU A 763 85.61 51.48 -19.61
C LEU A 763 85.54 52.63 -18.61
N GLU A 764 86.66 53.10 -18.06
CA GLU A 764 86.67 54.19 -17.06
C GLU A 764 86.05 55.48 -17.60
N SER A 765 86.38 55.85 -18.85
CA SER A 765 85.80 57.02 -19.53
C SER A 765 84.33 56.82 -19.92
N VAL A 766 83.94 55.60 -20.28
CA VAL A 766 82.55 55.27 -20.64
C VAL A 766 81.66 55.29 -19.41
N ILE A 767 82.09 54.66 -18.31
CA ILE A 767 81.36 54.62 -17.04
C ILE A 767 81.29 56.02 -16.43
N GLY A 768 82.39 56.80 -16.46
CA GLY A 768 82.41 58.16 -15.91
C GLY A 768 81.41 59.11 -16.58
N VAL A 769 81.09 58.89 -17.86
CA VAL A 769 80.06 59.64 -18.59
C VAL A 769 78.64 59.17 -18.22
N LEU A 770 78.49 57.94 -17.72
CA LEU A 770 77.24 57.34 -17.26
C LEU A 770 76.98 57.51 -15.75
N ASP A 771 77.92 58.10 -15.00
CA ASP A 771 77.80 58.30 -13.54
C ASP A 771 76.49 59.01 -13.14
N ASP A 772 76.03 59.99 -13.92
CA ASP A 772 74.72 60.65 -13.78
C ASP A 772 74.24 61.20 -15.15
N LEU A 773 73.45 60.39 -15.86
CA LEU A 773 72.94 60.67 -17.21
C LEU A 773 71.47 61.07 -17.15
N THR A 774 71.14 62.30 -17.56
CA THR A 774 69.74 62.69 -17.84
C THR A 774 69.31 62.06 -19.16
N ILE A 775 68.22 61.28 -19.15
CA ILE A 775 67.70 60.59 -20.34
C ILE A 775 66.61 61.44 -21.00
N ASP A 776 66.89 61.95 -22.19
CA ASP A 776 65.91 62.70 -22.99
C ASP A 776 65.07 61.77 -23.86
N THR A 777 65.69 60.73 -24.44
CA THR A 777 65.02 59.72 -25.26
C THR A 777 65.51 58.34 -24.89
N LEU A 778 64.56 57.44 -24.61
CA LEU A 778 64.77 56.01 -24.47
C LEU A 778 63.84 55.32 -25.46
N SER A 779 64.37 54.43 -26.28
CA SER A 779 63.60 53.52 -27.13
C SER A 779 64.18 52.13 -27.00
N SER A 780 63.34 51.11 -26.83
CA SER A 780 63.76 49.71 -26.81
C SER A 780 62.91 48.87 -27.74
N ASP A 781 63.57 48.07 -28.57
CA ASP A 781 62.97 46.88 -29.17
C ASP A 781 62.82 45.79 -28.10
N VAL A 782 61.68 45.08 -28.11
CA VAL A 782 61.35 44.05 -27.13
C VAL A 782 60.92 42.78 -27.84
N VAL A 783 61.68 41.71 -27.64
CA VAL A 783 61.39 40.37 -28.17
C VAL A 783 61.33 39.39 -27.01
N LEU A 784 60.25 38.61 -26.92
CA LEU A 784 60.08 37.52 -25.98
C LEU A 784 59.84 36.22 -26.75
N THR A 785 60.73 35.26 -26.63
CA THR A 785 60.54 33.93 -27.21
C THR A 785 59.63 33.06 -26.33
N SER A 786 59.03 32.02 -26.91
CA SER A 786 58.09 31.13 -26.20
C SER A 786 58.71 30.30 -25.07
N ASP A 787 60.04 30.17 -25.04
CA ASP A 787 60.82 29.56 -23.95
C ASP A 787 61.29 30.58 -22.88
N GLY A 788 60.85 31.84 -23.00
CA GLY A 788 60.97 32.85 -21.95
C GLY A 788 62.18 33.77 -22.05
N TRP A 789 62.98 33.73 -23.13
CA TRP A 789 64.07 34.68 -23.33
C TRP A 789 63.53 36.03 -23.79
N LEU A 790 63.69 37.03 -22.93
CA LEU A 790 63.44 38.44 -23.23
C LEU A 790 64.74 39.09 -23.72
N THR A 791 64.71 39.66 -24.91
CA THR A 791 65.79 40.49 -25.47
C THR A 791 65.29 41.92 -25.60
N LEU A 792 65.99 42.85 -24.94
CA LEU A 792 65.75 44.29 -25.00
C LEU A 792 66.87 44.96 -25.78
N GLY A 793 66.57 45.54 -26.94
CA GLY A 793 67.49 46.36 -27.72
C GLY A 793 67.31 47.83 -27.37
N VAL A 794 67.99 48.29 -26.32
CA VAL A 794 67.80 49.62 -25.73
C VAL A 794 68.71 50.66 -26.40
N GLN A 795 68.13 51.81 -26.73
CA GLN A 795 68.81 52.99 -27.25
C GLN A 795 68.48 54.17 -26.35
N ILE A 796 69.50 54.76 -25.73
CA ILE A 796 69.39 55.88 -24.81
C ILE A 796 70.15 57.07 -25.41
N VAL A 797 69.46 58.20 -25.55
CA VAL A 797 70.04 59.50 -25.90
C VAL A 797 69.79 60.45 -24.75
N GLY A 798 70.87 61.08 -24.28
CA GLY A 798 70.80 61.98 -23.13
C GLY A 798 72.07 62.80 -22.95
N GLU A 799 72.18 63.45 -21.80
CA GLU A 799 73.31 64.31 -21.45
C GLU A 799 73.74 64.09 -20.00
N ASN A 800 75.05 63.93 -19.78
CA ASN A 800 75.63 64.10 -18.46
C ASN A 800 75.81 65.59 -18.19
N LYS A 801 74.89 66.18 -17.42
CA LYS A 801 74.85 67.62 -17.16
C LYS A 801 76.06 68.13 -16.37
N ALA A 802 76.67 67.28 -15.54
CA ALA A 802 77.85 67.66 -14.75
C ALA A 802 79.11 67.79 -15.63
N GLN A 803 79.19 67.02 -16.71
CA GLN A 803 80.31 67.01 -17.66
C GLN A 803 80.01 67.72 -18.99
N ALA A 804 78.77 68.21 -19.18
CA ALA A 804 78.27 68.81 -20.43
C ALA A 804 78.51 67.92 -21.67
N GLN A 805 78.35 66.61 -21.49
CA GLN A 805 78.69 65.60 -22.50
C GLN A 805 77.43 64.91 -23.01
N PRO A 806 77.10 65.01 -24.31
CA PRO A 806 76.03 64.22 -24.91
C PRO A 806 76.42 62.75 -24.99
N VAL A 807 75.46 61.87 -24.75
CA VAL A 807 75.66 60.42 -24.67
C VAL A 807 74.64 59.73 -25.57
N ASN A 808 75.14 58.85 -26.44
CA ASN A 808 74.34 57.88 -27.15
C ASN A 808 74.78 56.48 -26.69
N PHE A 809 73.95 55.86 -25.88
CA PHE A 809 74.24 54.58 -25.26
C PHE A 809 73.29 53.51 -25.82
N ASN A 810 73.86 52.54 -26.53
CA ASN A 810 73.15 51.40 -27.08
C ASN A 810 73.51 50.16 -26.28
N TYR A 811 72.51 49.49 -25.73
CA TYR A 811 72.68 48.34 -24.85
C TYR A 811 71.67 47.25 -25.20
N THR A 812 72.16 46.02 -25.35
CA THR A 812 71.31 44.85 -25.48
C THR A 812 71.29 44.10 -24.16
N HIS A 813 70.09 43.93 -23.59
CA HIS A 813 69.87 43.06 -22.44
C HIS A 813 69.22 41.76 -22.90
N GLN A 814 69.66 40.64 -22.36
CA GLN A 814 69.02 39.35 -22.61
C GLN A 814 68.91 38.55 -21.31
N GLU A 815 67.69 38.13 -20.98
CA GLU A 815 67.42 37.40 -19.74
C GLU A 815 66.23 36.45 -19.91
N ASN A 816 66.23 35.31 -19.20
CA ASN A 816 65.08 34.42 -19.18
C ASN A 816 64.08 34.84 -18.10
N ILE A 817 63.05 35.60 -18.50
CA ILE A 817 62.09 36.17 -17.56
C ILE A 817 61.18 35.12 -16.91
N PHE A 818 60.93 33.99 -17.57
CA PHE A 818 60.13 32.92 -16.96
C PHE A 818 60.86 32.27 -15.78
N THR A 819 62.18 32.12 -15.88
CA THR A 819 63.02 31.63 -14.77
C THR A 819 62.98 32.60 -13.59
N LEU A 820 63.08 33.92 -13.86
CA LEU A 820 62.95 34.94 -12.81
C LEU A 820 61.57 34.93 -12.15
N PHE A 821 60.51 34.95 -12.95
CA PHE A 821 59.13 34.92 -12.46
C PHE A 821 58.84 33.66 -11.66
N ARG A 822 59.41 32.52 -12.05
CA ARG A 822 59.34 31.28 -11.26
C ARG A 822 60.06 31.42 -9.91
N ALA A 823 61.26 32.03 -9.89
CA ALA A 823 61.98 32.27 -8.64
C ALA A 823 61.19 33.19 -7.68
N LEU A 824 60.48 34.20 -8.21
CA LEU A 824 59.60 35.07 -7.42
C LEU A 824 58.37 34.34 -6.85
N ARG A 825 57.94 33.26 -7.50
CA ARG A 825 56.82 32.40 -7.07
C ARG A 825 57.26 31.26 -6.15
N LEU A 826 58.57 31.08 -5.93
CA LEU A 826 59.10 29.91 -5.23
C LEU A 826 58.59 29.84 -3.78
N SER A 827 58.41 30.97 -3.10
CA SER A 827 57.80 31.03 -1.77
C SER A 827 56.35 30.53 -1.76
N ASP A 828 55.57 30.84 -2.80
CA ASP A 828 54.20 30.37 -2.95
C ASP A 828 54.20 28.86 -3.29
N GLU A 829 55.09 28.41 -4.18
CA GLU A 829 55.25 26.98 -4.55
C GLU A 829 55.69 26.12 -3.35
N ILE A 830 56.55 26.66 -2.47
CA ILE A 830 56.96 25.99 -1.24
C ILE A 830 55.81 25.92 -0.24
N THR A 831 55.09 27.02 -0.04
CA THR A 831 53.92 27.06 0.86
C THR A 831 52.88 26.03 0.42
N GLN A 832 52.57 25.99 -0.87
CA GLN A 832 51.65 25.01 -1.47
C GLN A 832 52.15 23.56 -1.30
N LYS A 833 53.43 23.27 -1.56
CA LYS A 833 53.98 21.92 -1.36
C LYS A 833 53.97 21.47 0.11
N VAL A 834 54.11 22.41 1.04
CA VAL A 834 54.03 22.13 2.48
C VAL A 834 52.58 21.89 2.90
N GLU A 835 51.63 22.71 2.44
CA GLU A 835 50.20 22.51 2.69
C GLU A 835 49.71 21.19 2.08
N ASP A 836 50.08 20.88 0.84
CA ASP A 836 49.76 19.60 0.17
C ASP A 836 50.32 18.39 0.94
N ALA A 837 51.51 18.52 1.54
CA ALA A 837 52.12 17.47 2.34
C ALA A 837 51.41 17.28 3.69
N LEU A 838 51.01 18.36 4.34
CA LEU A 838 50.26 18.34 5.61
C LEU A 838 48.84 17.76 5.40
N THR A 839 48.16 18.18 4.33
CA THR A 839 46.81 17.72 4.01
C THR A 839 46.80 16.23 3.61
N LYS A 840 47.87 15.75 2.93
CA LYS A 840 48.07 14.31 2.66
C LYS A 840 48.38 13.49 3.92
N GLN A 841 49.03 14.07 4.94
CA GLN A 841 49.26 13.37 6.21
C GLN A 841 47.99 13.25 7.05
N GLU A 842 47.08 14.22 7.01
CA GLU A 842 45.79 14.14 7.71
C GLU A 842 44.76 13.20 7.02
N GLN A 843 44.98 12.86 5.74
CA GLN A 843 44.11 11.96 4.96
C GLN A 843 44.66 10.52 4.81
N SER A 844 45.79 10.19 5.44
CA SER A 844 46.30 8.81 5.51
C SER A 844 45.81 8.15 6.81
N PRO A 845 45.23 6.93 6.78
CA PRO A 845 44.53 6.31 7.91
C PRO A 845 45.43 6.02 9.14
#